data_AF-V2JAE8-F1
#
_entry.id   AF-V2JAE8-F1
#
_cell.length_a   1.000
_cell.length_b   1.000
_cell.length_c   1.000
_cell.angle_alpha   90.00
_cell.angle_beta   90.00
_cell.angle_gamma   90.00
#
_symmetry.space_group_name_H-M   'P 1'
#
loop_
_entity.id
_entity.type
_entity.pdbx_description
1 polymer ?
#
loop_
_entity_poly.entity_id
_entity_poly.type
_entity_poly.pdbx_seq_one_letter_code
_entity_poly.pdbx_strand_id
1 'polypeptide(L)'
;MSSGVIRIRGARQHNLKQVDLDLRTGEMTVVTGPSGSGKSSLVFDTLYAEGQRRYVETFSAYARQFLDRMDRPQVERVEGVPPAIAIDQTNPVRSSRSTVGTMTELNDHLKLLFARAAQLFDRETALPVRHDTPETIYAELLERTRDGDPRLAVTFPVELPESASEDEIAQWLSVSGYTRVQAQRVVNSPTGPRKMLDVVADRFRLQRADKARVVEAIESSLKRGAGRVNIYVLPEGDAASAEGGDAEATIWRFSTGLHCPESDLRYADPQPALFSFNSAYGACEACRGFGRVIGVDLGLVIPDGRKTLRQGAIKPMQTPAWKECQDDLMRYAARAGIPRDTPWAELTQQQRDWVIDGDPAWNGKWNSQWYGVRRFFDYLESKAYKMHIRVLLSKYRSYTLCDTCGGARLKTEAMLWRLGSRENADAVLDPARRVMPRGVAWRREQLEALPGLTVHDLMLLPIERIRRFFDTLTLPSVLLDDALKLLLTEVRTRLKYLCDVGIGYLTLDRQSRTLSGGEVQRINLTTALGTSLVNTLFVLDEPSIGLHPRDLNRIVEAMRRLRDAGNTLVVVEHDPSVMLAADRLIDMGPGPGERGGEIVYDGTPAEIRHAGTLTGQYLGGQRRVADASDWVRRPVDEATPRLVLEGASEHNLQDVTVSIPLQRLVCVTGVSGSGKSTLIQDVLHPALARHFGRATEAPGAHRALVGAEQIGDAVFVDQSPIGKTARSNPASYVGAFDEIRKLFAKAPLAKQRGYTAGTFSFNSGDGRCPTCGGSGFEHVEMQFLSDVYLRCPDCDGSRYRAEILEVKIERGGRALGIADVLELTVSEAVALFAADAEVLRVLQPIVDVGLEYVKLGQPVPTLSGGEAQRLKLAGFLAETAQAARKRVAPDASEGRLFMFDEPTTGLHFDDIAKLMRAFGKLLDSGHSLIVIEHNLDVIRAADWLIDLGPEGGDAGGQLVCAGTPDDVKRCAQSHTGAALLQYESQIG
;
A
#
# COMPACT_ATOMS: atom_id res chain seq x y z
N MET A 1 -24.29 4.72 -37.16
CA MET A 1 -22.89 5.16 -37.03
C MET A 1 -22.89 6.36 -36.12
N SER A 2 -22.33 6.26 -34.91
CA SER A 2 -22.19 7.45 -34.04
C SER A 2 -21.32 8.47 -34.77
N SER A 3 -21.61 9.76 -34.61
CA SER A 3 -20.98 10.85 -35.35
C SER A 3 -19.50 11.09 -35.02
N GLY A 4 -18.82 10.13 -34.37
CA GLY A 4 -17.41 10.24 -33.96
C GLY A 4 -17.11 11.39 -33.00
N VAL A 5 -18.14 11.99 -32.39
CA VAL A 5 -18.05 13.22 -31.60
C VAL A 5 -18.99 13.15 -30.42
N ILE A 6 -18.47 13.48 -29.24
CA ILE A 6 -19.19 13.74 -28.00
C ILE A 6 -19.48 15.23 -27.95
N ARG A 7 -20.75 15.62 -27.81
CA ARG A 7 -21.16 17.03 -27.76
C ARG A 7 -21.70 17.38 -26.38
N ILE A 8 -21.06 18.31 -25.70
CA ILE A 8 -21.50 18.89 -24.42
C ILE A 8 -22.10 20.27 -24.74
N ARG A 9 -23.32 20.54 -24.27
CA ARG A 9 -23.98 21.83 -24.46
C ARG A 9 -24.52 22.40 -23.14
N GLY A 10 -24.21 23.67 -22.89
CA GLY A 10 -24.70 24.44 -21.74
C GLY A 10 -24.28 23.85 -20.39
N ALA A 11 -23.03 23.39 -20.25
CA ALA A 11 -22.54 22.87 -18.97
C ALA A 11 -22.40 24.01 -17.94
N ARG A 12 -23.06 23.84 -16.79
CA ARG A 12 -23.17 24.80 -15.67
C ARG A 12 -22.79 24.20 -14.31
N GLN A 13 -22.23 22.99 -14.31
CA GLN A 13 -21.84 22.30 -13.09
C GLN A 13 -20.80 23.15 -12.32
N HIS A 14 -21.06 23.38 -11.03
CA HIS A 14 -20.23 24.22 -10.16
C HIS A 14 -20.01 25.66 -10.70
N ASN A 15 -18.80 25.99 -11.15
CA ASN A 15 -18.44 27.32 -11.65
C ASN A 15 -18.43 27.42 -13.18
N LEU A 16 -18.81 26.37 -13.92
CA LEU A 16 -18.86 26.39 -15.38
C LEU A 16 -19.86 27.42 -15.91
N LYS A 17 -19.45 28.22 -16.90
CA LYS A 17 -20.25 29.33 -17.44
C LYS A 17 -20.93 28.97 -18.76
N GLN A 18 -21.85 28.01 -18.73
CA GLN A 18 -22.59 27.53 -19.91
C GLN A 18 -21.63 27.05 -21.02
N VAL A 19 -20.68 26.19 -20.65
CA VAL A 19 -19.64 25.71 -21.57
C VAL A 19 -20.24 24.77 -22.62
N ASP A 20 -19.94 25.06 -23.88
CA ASP A 20 -20.19 24.19 -25.04
C ASP A 20 -18.87 23.60 -25.51
N LEU A 21 -18.82 22.27 -25.71
CA LEU A 21 -17.60 21.57 -26.12
C LEU A 21 -17.90 20.37 -27.01
N ASP A 22 -17.12 20.20 -28.07
CA ASP A 22 -17.13 19.02 -28.94
C ASP A 22 -15.81 18.24 -28.82
N LEU A 23 -15.89 17.01 -28.31
CA LEU A 23 -14.74 16.09 -28.19
C LEU A 23 -14.82 15.01 -29.26
N ARG A 24 -13.73 14.72 -29.95
CA ARG A 24 -13.69 13.66 -30.96
C ARG A 24 -13.35 12.33 -30.30
N THR A 25 -14.02 11.26 -30.75
CA THR A 25 -13.74 9.91 -30.26
C THR A 25 -12.46 9.36 -30.89
N GLY A 26 -11.68 8.59 -30.12
CA GLY A 26 -10.41 8.01 -30.59
C GLY A 26 -9.20 8.95 -30.47
N GLU A 27 -9.37 10.13 -29.88
CA GLU A 27 -8.30 11.08 -29.58
C GLU A 27 -7.94 11.04 -28.07
N MET A 28 -6.72 11.46 -27.74
CA MET A 28 -6.27 11.80 -26.40
C MET A 28 -6.34 13.32 -26.22
N THR A 29 -7.38 13.79 -25.52
CA THR A 29 -7.57 15.21 -25.18
C THR A 29 -7.07 15.49 -23.76
N VAL A 30 -6.20 16.47 -23.60
CA VAL A 30 -5.76 16.95 -22.28
C VAL A 30 -6.52 18.22 -21.90
N VAL A 31 -7.01 18.29 -20.67
CA VAL A 31 -7.66 19.46 -20.06
C VAL A 31 -6.75 20.01 -18.96
N THR A 32 -6.39 21.28 -19.05
CA THR A 32 -5.44 21.95 -18.15
C THR A 32 -5.98 23.29 -17.64
N GLY A 33 -5.20 24.00 -16.83
CA GLY A 33 -5.52 25.33 -16.27
C GLY A 33 -5.37 25.40 -14.74
N PRO A 34 -5.51 26.58 -14.10
CA PRO A 34 -5.27 26.75 -12.66
C PRO A 34 -6.19 25.93 -11.75
N SER A 35 -5.76 25.71 -10.50
CA SER A 35 -6.57 25.03 -9.46
C SER A 35 -7.91 25.75 -9.28
N GLY A 36 -9.02 25.03 -9.34
CA GLY A 36 -10.36 25.63 -9.25
C GLY A 36 -10.86 26.32 -10.53
N SER A 37 -10.20 26.18 -11.68
CA SER A 37 -10.69 26.76 -12.95
C SER A 37 -11.91 26.07 -13.57
N GLY A 38 -12.32 24.90 -13.04
CA GLY A 38 -13.46 24.12 -13.52
C GLY A 38 -13.11 22.86 -14.32
N LYS A 39 -11.83 22.45 -14.39
CA LYS A 39 -11.37 21.23 -15.10
C LYS A 39 -12.12 19.98 -14.64
N SER A 40 -12.06 19.68 -13.34
CA SER A 40 -12.71 18.50 -12.76
C SER A 40 -14.23 18.58 -12.88
N SER A 41 -14.80 19.79 -12.80
CA SER A 41 -16.24 20.00 -13.00
C SER A 41 -16.70 19.68 -14.41
N LEU A 42 -15.88 19.98 -15.43
CA LEU A 42 -16.15 19.62 -16.82
C LEU A 42 -15.93 18.12 -17.06
N VAL A 43 -14.81 17.59 -16.58
CA VAL A 43 -14.33 16.26 -16.94
C VAL A 43 -14.97 15.15 -16.08
N PHE A 44 -14.97 15.30 -14.76
CA PHE A 44 -15.51 14.31 -13.82
C PHE A 44 -16.99 14.54 -13.51
N ASP A 45 -17.34 15.75 -13.06
CA ASP A 45 -18.70 16.03 -12.57
C ASP A 45 -19.73 16.21 -13.69
N THR A 46 -19.28 16.41 -14.94
CA THR A 46 -20.15 16.52 -16.12
C THR A 46 -19.97 15.35 -17.07
N LEU A 47 -18.81 15.22 -17.71
CA LEU A 47 -18.60 14.24 -18.78
C LEU A 47 -18.61 12.79 -18.27
N TYR A 48 -17.76 12.47 -17.29
CA TYR A 48 -17.71 11.13 -16.69
C TYR A 48 -19.04 10.79 -16.01
N ALA A 49 -19.57 11.69 -15.17
CA ALA A 49 -20.83 11.49 -14.47
C ALA A 49 -21.98 11.15 -15.44
N GLU A 50 -22.05 11.82 -16.60
CA GLU A 50 -23.07 11.54 -17.60
C GLU A 50 -22.85 10.21 -18.33
N GLY A 51 -21.60 9.85 -18.64
CA GLY A 51 -21.26 8.55 -19.24
C GLY A 51 -21.54 7.39 -18.29
N GLN A 52 -21.19 7.54 -17.01
CA GLN A 52 -21.50 6.56 -15.96
C GLN A 52 -23.01 6.46 -15.76
N ARG A 53 -23.73 7.57 -15.59
CA ARG A 53 -25.19 7.58 -15.39
C ARG A 53 -25.90 6.83 -16.51
N ARG A 54 -25.59 7.12 -17.77
CA ARG A 54 -26.20 6.45 -18.93
C ARG A 54 -25.95 4.95 -18.95
N TYR A 55 -24.75 4.53 -18.58
CA TYR A 55 -24.42 3.12 -18.49
C TYR A 55 -25.19 2.45 -17.34
N VAL A 56 -25.22 3.08 -16.17
CA VAL A 56 -25.91 2.50 -15.00
C VAL A 56 -27.44 2.52 -15.15
N GLU A 57 -28.01 3.45 -15.92
CA GLU A 57 -29.44 3.45 -16.26
C GLU A 57 -29.90 2.21 -17.04
N THR A 58 -28.98 1.49 -17.68
CA THR A 58 -29.27 0.20 -18.32
C THR A 58 -29.40 -0.96 -17.31
N PHE A 59 -29.08 -0.75 -16.03
CA PHE A 59 -29.16 -1.78 -14.98
C PHE A 59 -30.62 -2.04 -14.56
N SER A 60 -30.79 -3.03 -13.68
CA SER A 60 -32.08 -3.46 -13.16
C SER A 60 -32.86 -2.31 -12.49
N ALA A 61 -34.19 -2.44 -12.43
CA ALA A 61 -35.07 -1.42 -11.84
C ALA A 61 -34.72 -1.10 -10.37
N TYR A 62 -34.20 -2.09 -9.62
CA TYR A 62 -33.73 -1.91 -8.25
C TYR A 62 -32.53 -0.95 -8.17
N ALA A 63 -31.52 -1.13 -9.03
CA ALA A 63 -30.35 -0.25 -9.05
C ALA A 63 -30.74 1.20 -9.41
N ARG A 64 -31.70 1.37 -10.34
CA ARG A 64 -32.21 2.69 -10.74
C ARG A 64 -32.85 3.48 -9.58
N GLN A 65 -33.57 2.82 -8.68
CA GLN A 65 -34.25 3.50 -7.56
C GLN A 65 -33.30 4.27 -6.63
N PHE A 66 -32.07 3.80 -6.46
CA PHE A 66 -31.06 4.48 -5.64
C PHE A 66 -30.39 5.63 -6.41
N LEU A 67 -30.25 5.48 -7.72
CA LEU A 67 -29.56 6.43 -8.59
C LEU A 67 -30.42 7.62 -8.97
N ASP A 68 -31.74 7.46 -9.01
CA ASP A 68 -32.67 8.57 -9.19
C ASP A 68 -32.59 9.61 -8.06
N ARG A 69 -31.96 9.25 -6.92
CA ARG A 69 -31.68 10.17 -5.81
C ARG A 69 -30.36 10.92 -5.94
N MET A 70 -29.50 10.56 -6.90
CA MET A 70 -28.26 11.29 -7.18
C MET A 70 -28.57 12.55 -8.00
N ASP A 71 -27.88 13.64 -7.68
CA ASP A 71 -28.01 14.87 -8.44
C ASP A 71 -27.56 14.66 -9.89
N ARG A 72 -28.40 15.06 -10.84
CA ARG A 72 -28.01 15.06 -12.26
C ARG A 72 -26.99 16.16 -12.50
N PRO A 73 -25.96 15.93 -13.35
CA PRO A 73 -25.06 16.99 -13.76
C PRO A 73 -25.83 18.17 -14.35
N GLN A 74 -25.45 19.39 -13.97
CA GLN A 74 -26.09 20.60 -14.46
C GLN A 74 -25.63 20.90 -15.88
N VAL A 75 -26.25 20.25 -16.86
CA VAL A 75 -25.94 20.39 -18.29
C VAL A 75 -27.24 20.36 -19.09
N GLU A 76 -27.33 21.15 -20.17
CA GLU A 76 -28.55 21.17 -20.99
C GLU A 76 -28.68 19.90 -21.82
N ARG A 77 -27.58 19.49 -22.46
CA ARG A 77 -27.56 18.30 -23.29
C ARG A 77 -26.15 17.75 -23.42
N VAL A 78 -26.04 16.42 -23.37
CA VAL A 78 -24.84 15.73 -23.81
C VAL A 78 -25.21 14.67 -24.86
N GLU A 79 -24.48 14.60 -25.97
CA GLU A 79 -24.71 13.63 -27.04
C GLU A 79 -23.47 12.77 -27.28
N GLY A 80 -23.67 11.52 -27.70
CA GLY A 80 -22.56 10.69 -28.17
C GLY A 80 -21.60 10.18 -27.09
N VAL A 81 -21.89 10.39 -25.81
CA VAL A 81 -21.05 9.89 -24.69
C VAL A 81 -21.11 8.36 -24.64
N PRO A 82 -19.98 7.65 -24.80
CA PRO A 82 -19.90 6.21 -24.58
C PRO A 82 -19.87 5.88 -23.07
N PRO A 83 -19.94 4.59 -22.67
CA PRO A 83 -19.66 4.19 -21.29
C PRO A 83 -18.32 4.77 -20.81
N ALA A 84 -18.31 5.36 -19.62
CA ALA A 84 -17.16 6.07 -19.09
C ALA A 84 -16.55 5.34 -17.88
N ILE A 85 -15.22 5.28 -17.85
CA ILE A 85 -14.43 4.75 -16.74
C ILE A 85 -13.49 5.86 -16.25
N ALA A 86 -13.58 6.21 -14.98
CA ALA A 86 -12.65 7.12 -14.33
C ALA A 86 -11.47 6.32 -13.74
N ILE A 87 -10.27 6.85 -13.94
CA ILE A 87 -9.03 6.36 -13.32
C ILE A 87 -8.50 7.50 -12.46
N ASP A 88 -8.93 7.49 -11.20
CA ASP A 88 -8.53 8.46 -10.17
C ASP A 88 -7.45 7.89 -9.23
N GLN A 89 -7.03 8.73 -8.27
CA GLN A 89 -6.06 8.37 -7.23
C GLN A 89 -6.70 7.69 -6.02
N THR A 90 -8.03 7.65 -5.95
CA THR A 90 -8.71 7.19 -4.75
C THR A 90 -8.74 5.67 -4.73
N ASN A 91 -8.20 5.08 -3.67
CA ASN A 91 -8.35 3.64 -3.45
C ASN A 91 -9.61 3.39 -2.62
N PRO A 92 -10.71 2.90 -3.22
CA PRO A 92 -11.92 2.57 -2.47
C PRO A 92 -11.69 1.38 -1.53
N VAL A 93 -10.75 0.48 -1.85
CA VAL A 93 -10.50 -0.75 -1.10
C VAL A 93 -9.31 -0.61 -0.16
N ARG A 94 -9.61 -0.27 1.10
CA ARG A 94 -8.59 -0.11 2.17
C ARG A 94 -8.41 -1.34 3.08
N SER A 95 -9.00 -2.48 2.71
CA SER A 95 -8.87 -3.72 3.47
C SER A 95 -7.44 -4.24 3.45
N SER A 96 -6.94 -4.74 4.58
CA SER A 96 -5.61 -5.35 4.67
C SER A 96 -5.47 -6.69 3.94
N ARG A 97 -6.58 -7.24 3.41
CA ARG A 97 -6.57 -8.39 2.49
C ARG A 97 -6.38 -7.99 1.03
N SER A 98 -6.55 -6.71 0.69
CA SER A 98 -6.28 -6.24 -0.66
C SER A 98 -4.79 -5.94 -0.83
N THR A 99 -4.23 -6.45 -1.92
CA THR A 99 -2.81 -6.37 -2.29
C THR A 99 -2.68 -5.97 -3.76
N VAL A 100 -1.48 -5.59 -4.20
CA VAL A 100 -1.19 -5.35 -5.61
C VAL A 100 -1.59 -6.56 -6.47
N GLY A 101 -1.30 -7.78 -6.01
CA GLY A 101 -1.67 -9.01 -6.71
C GLY A 101 -3.19 -9.23 -6.85
N THR A 102 -4.00 -8.76 -5.90
CA THR A 102 -5.47 -8.82 -6.04
C THR A 102 -6.03 -7.68 -6.88
N MET A 103 -5.46 -6.47 -6.80
CA MET A 103 -5.90 -5.32 -7.61
C MET A 103 -5.64 -5.52 -9.10
N THR A 104 -4.59 -6.26 -9.44
CA THR A 104 -4.18 -6.56 -10.83
C THR A 104 -4.78 -7.85 -11.37
N GLU A 105 -5.55 -8.58 -10.55
CA GLU A 105 -6.07 -9.93 -10.81
C GLU A 105 -4.99 -10.99 -11.08
N LEU A 106 -3.71 -10.65 -10.95
CA LEU A 106 -2.60 -11.59 -11.11
C LEU A 106 -2.72 -12.75 -10.12
N ASN A 107 -3.19 -12.50 -8.90
CA ASN A 107 -3.40 -13.55 -7.91
C ASN A 107 -4.39 -14.62 -8.39
N ASP A 108 -5.42 -14.25 -9.15
CA ASP A 108 -6.41 -15.22 -9.63
C ASP A 108 -5.84 -16.10 -10.73
N HIS A 109 -5.03 -15.51 -11.61
CA HIS A 109 -4.27 -16.25 -12.63
C HIS A 109 -3.20 -17.15 -12.00
N LEU A 110 -2.48 -16.67 -10.99
CA LEU A 110 -1.45 -17.43 -10.28
C LEU A 110 -2.06 -18.61 -9.52
N LYS A 111 -3.21 -18.45 -8.84
CA LYS A 111 -3.90 -19.57 -8.17
C LYS A 111 -4.28 -20.68 -9.14
N LEU A 112 -4.80 -20.32 -10.31
CA LEU A 112 -5.13 -21.28 -11.37
C LEU A 112 -3.87 -21.97 -11.90
N LEU A 113 -2.79 -21.21 -12.08
CA LEU A 113 -1.54 -21.75 -12.59
C LEU A 113 -0.88 -22.73 -11.60
N PHE A 114 -0.83 -22.37 -10.31
CA PHE A 114 -0.29 -23.25 -9.27
C PHE A 114 -1.11 -24.53 -9.14
N ALA A 115 -2.43 -24.46 -9.22
CA ALA A 115 -3.28 -25.65 -9.16
C ALA A 115 -3.07 -26.61 -10.35
N ARG A 116 -2.60 -26.12 -11.50
CA ARG A 116 -2.42 -26.96 -12.70
C ARG A 116 -0.97 -27.39 -12.96
N ALA A 117 0.02 -26.59 -12.55
CA ALA A 117 1.41 -26.75 -12.99
C ALA A 117 2.45 -26.81 -11.86
N ALA A 118 2.09 -26.55 -10.60
CA ALA A 118 3.04 -26.63 -9.50
C ALA A 118 3.31 -28.08 -9.08
N GLN A 119 4.52 -28.33 -8.57
CA GLN A 119 4.97 -29.63 -8.05
C GLN A 119 4.86 -29.65 -6.53
N LEU A 120 4.34 -30.74 -5.97
CA LEU A 120 4.18 -30.93 -4.52
C LEU A 120 5.44 -31.54 -3.90
N PHE A 121 5.81 -31.07 -2.71
CA PHE A 121 6.90 -31.62 -1.90
C PHE A 121 6.40 -32.04 -0.52
N ASP A 122 6.94 -33.15 -0.01
CA ASP A 122 6.54 -33.70 1.28
C ASP A 122 7.02 -32.81 2.44
N ARG A 123 6.13 -32.54 3.41
CA ARG A 123 6.40 -31.63 4.53
C ARG A 123 7.46 -32.12 5.52
N GLU A 124 7.82 -33.40 5.49
CA GLU A 124 8.83 -33.97 6.40
C GLU A 124 10.16 -34.19 5.67
N THR A 125 10.12 -34.89 4.54
CA THR A 125 11.32 -35.34 3.81
C THR A 125 11.81 -34.38 2.74
N ALA A 126 10.97 -33.42 2.31
CA ALA A 126 11.20 -32.55 1.15
C ALA A 126 11.32 -33.30 -0.20
N LEU A 127 10.94 -34.58 -0.26
CA LEU A 127 10.93 -35.33 -1.51
C LEU A 127 9.72 -34.95 -2.38
N PRO A 128 9.83 -35.04 -3.72
CA PRO A 128 8.71 -34.77 -4.61
C PRO A 128 7.58 -35.78 -4.38
N VAL A 129 6.36 -35.28 -4.27
CA VAL A 129 5.15 -36.09 -4.17
C VAL A 129 4.40 -36.00 -5.49
N ARG A 130 4.23 -37.14 -6.16
CA ARG A 130 3.57 -37.24 -7.46
C ARG A 130 2.70 -38.48 -7.53
N HIS A 131 1.83 -38.51 -8.54
CA HIS A 131 1.12 -39.73 -8.88
C HIS A 131 2.06 -40.65 -9.65
N ASP A 132 2.56 -41.70 -9.00
CA ASP A 132 3.33 -42.72 -9.69
C ASP A 132 2.36 -43.69 -10.40
N THR A 133 2.41 -43.71 -11.74
CA THR A 133 1.79 -44.74 -12.58
C THR A 133 2.79 -45.87 -12.86
N PRO A 134 2.33 -47.09 -13.22
CA PRO A 134 3.23 -48.18 -13.61
C PRO A 134 4.28 -47.78 -14.65
N GLU A 135 3.91 -46.93 -15.60
CA GLU A 135 4.79 -46.42 -16.65
C GLU A 135 5.85 -45.45 -16.11
N THR A 136 5.47 -44.55 -15.21
CA THR A 136 6.41 -43.60 -14.58
C THR A 136 7.42 -44.31 -13.68
N ILE A 137 6.96 -45.31 -12.91
CA ILE A 137 7.82 -46.15 -12.08
C ILE A 137 8.79 -46.92 -12.97
N TYR A 138 8.30 -47.56 -14.03
CA TYR A 138 9.16 -48.26 -14.98
C TYR A 138 10.23 -47.34 -15.58
N ALA A 139 9.86 -46.15 -16.05
CA ALA A 139 10.79 -45.19 -16.63
C ALA A 139 11.86 -44.75 -15.61
N GLU A 140 11.48 -44.52 -14.36
CA GLU A 140 12.42 -44.14 -13.31
C GLU A 140 13.36 -45.29 -12.92
N LEU A 141 12.85 -46.53 -12.83
CA LEU A 141 13.70 -47.70 -12.62
C LEU A 141 14.73 -47.83 -13.75
N LEU A 142 14.33 -47.52 -14.99
CA LEU A 142 15.20 -47.58 -16.16
C LEU A 142 16.33 -46.57 -16.09
N GLU A 143 16.04 -45.36 -15.64
CA GLU A 143 17.06 -44.33 -15.43
C GLU A 143 17.98 -44.70 -14.25
N ARG A 144 17.42 -45.13 -13.11
CA ARG A 144 18.21 -45.51 -11.91
C ARG A 144 19.13 -46.71 -12.14
N THR A 145 18.80 -47.58 -13.09
CA THR A 145 19.59 -48.79 -13.44
C THR A 145 20.36 -48.62 -14.75
N ARG A 146 20.54 -47.38 -15.22
CA ARG A 146 21.25 -47.10 -16.47
C ARG A 146 22.75 -47.41 -16.36
N ASP A 147 23.36 -47.05 -15.23
CA ASP A 147 24.79 -47.21 -14.98
C ASP A 147 25.14 -48.54 -14.27
N GLY A 148 24.12 -49.32 -13.91
CA GLY A 148 24.27 -50.65 -13.30
C GLY A 148 22.94 -51.42 -13.30
N ASP A 149 22.97 -52.73 -13.55
CA ASP A 149 21.78 -53.59 -13.68
C ASP A 149 21.67 -54.58 -12.49
N PRO A 150 21.47 -54.08 -11.25
CA PRO A 150 21.33 -54.92 -10.08
C PRO A 150 20.03 -55.72 -10.14
N ARG A 151 19.97 -56.80 -9.37
CA ARG A 151 18.74 -57.59 -9.27
C ARG A 151 17.74 -56.85 -8.39
N LEU A 152 16.57 -56.55 -8.94
CA LEU A 152 15.48 -55.88 -8.23
C LEU A 152 14.46 -56.90 -7.74
N ALA A 153 13.87 -56.66 -6.57
CA ALA A 153 12.67 -57.35 -6.10
C ALA A 153 11.52 -56.35 -5.98
N VAL A 154 10.46 -56.57 -6.75
CA VAL A 154 9.21 -55.81 -6.67
C VAL A 154 8.38 -56.40 -5.54
N THR A 155 8.01 -55.58 -4.56
CA THR A 155 7.28 -56.02 -3.38
C THR A 155 6.11 -55.09 -3.08
N PHE A 156 5.07 -55.61 -2.42
CA PHE A 156 3.95 -54.80 -1.94
C PHE A 156 3.73 -55.03 -0.44
N PRO A 157 3.40 -53.97 0.33
CA PRO A 157 3.19 -54.08 1.76
C PRO A 157 1.83 -54.70 2.09
N VAL A 158 1.78 -55.54 3.11
CA VAL A 158 0.57 -56.18 3.65
C VAL A 158 0.56 -56.03 5.16
N GLU A 159 -0.55 -55.54 5.72
CA GLU A 159 -0.73 -55.41 7.16
C GLU A 159 -1.46 -56.61 7.75
N LEU A 160 -0.89 -57.20 8.79
CA LEU A 160 -1.47 -58.29 9.58
C LEU A 160 -1.51 -57.91 11.07
N PRO A 161 -2.42 -58.50 11.86
CA PRO A 161 -2.41 -58.38 13.32
C PRO A 161 -1.03 -58.74 13.90
N GLU A 162 -0.60 -58.06 14.96
CA GLU A 162 0.67 -58.39 15.64
C GLU A 162 0.71 -59.83 16.13
N SER A 163 -0.44 -60.36 16.56
CA SER A 163 -0.63 -61.73 17.05
C SER A 163 -0.58 -62.80 15.96
N ALA A 164 -0.46 -62.44 14.68
CA ALA A 164 -0.39 -63.43 13.60
C ALA A 164 0.86 -64.31 13.73
N SER A 165 0.63 -65.62 13.78
CA SER A 165 1.66 -66.66 13.83
C SER A 165 2.33 -66.88 12.47
N GLU A 166 3.53 -67.47 12.44
CA GLU A 166 4.24 -67.77 11.19
C GLU A 166 3.46 -68.74 10.28
N ASP A 167 2.71 -69.68 10.88
CA ASP A 167 1.85 -70.63 10.16
C ASP A 167 0.68 -69.92 9.45
N GLU A 168 0.05 -68.94 10.12
CA GLU A 168 -1.02 -68.13 9.53
C GLU A 168 -0.50 -67.26 8.39
N ILE A 169 0.73 -66.73 8.50
CA ILE A 169 1.38 -65.96 7.43
C ILE A 169 1.67 -66.87 6.23
N ALA A 170 2.23 -68.06 6.45
CA ALA A 170 2.53 -69.02 5.38
C ALA A 170 1.26 -69.51 4.67
N GLN A 171 0.20 -69.78 5.45
CA GLN A 171 -1.11 -70.15 4.91
C GLN A 171 -1.70 -69.00 4.07
N TRP A 172 -1.62 -67.77 4.56
CA TRP A 172 -2.12 -66.60 3.83
C TRP A 172 -1.36 -66.37 2.53
N LEU A 173 -0.03 -66.48 2.53
CA LEU A 173 0.82 -66.37 1.34
C LEU A 173 0.42 -67.43 0.29
N SER A 174 0.30 -68.69 0.72
CA SER A 174 -0.08 -69.82 -0.14
C SER A 174 -1.45 -69.60 -0.79
N VAL A 175 -2.48 -69.22 -0.02
CA VAL A 175 -3.82 -68.91 -0.53
C VAL A 175 -3.81 -67.71 -1.48
N SER A 176 -2.93 -66.73 -1.23
CA SER A 176 -2.81 -65.51 -2.05
C SER A 176 -1.95 -65.68 -3.31
N GLY A 177 -1.34 -66.86 -3.50
CA GLY A 177 -0.50 -67.20 -4.65
C GLY A 177 0.96 -66.73 -4.54
N TYR A 178 1.44 -66.40 -3.32
CA TYR A 178 2.80 -65.94 -3.07
C TYR A 178 3.55 -66.92 -2.17
N THR A 179 4.88 -66.91 -2.26
CA THR A 179 5.73 -67.85 -1.52
C THR A 179 6.80 -67.16 -0.69
N ARG A 180 7.00 -65.85 -0.83
CA ARG A 180 8.15 -65.13 -0.26
C ARG A 180 7.78 -63.79 0.32
N VAL A 181 8.33 -63.51 1.50
CA VAL A 181 8.36 -62.20 2.15
C VAL A 181 9.81 -61.71 2.09
N GLN A 182 10.01 -60.47 1.66
CA GLN A 182 11.32 -59.84 1.56
C GLN A 182 11.77 -59.25 2.90
N ALA A 183 10.85 -58.61 3.62
CA ALA A 183 11.10 -58.01 4.93
C ALA A 183 9.82 -57.99 5.78
N GLN A 184 10.00 -57.99 7.10
CA GLN A 184 8.93 -57.89 8.09
C GLN A 184 9.28 -56.80 9.11
N ARG A 185 8.33 -55.90 9.40
CA ARG A 185 8.50 -54.84 10.40
C ARG A 185 7.23 -54.65 11.22
N VAL A 186 7.35 -54.13 12.44
CA VAL A 186 6.20 -53.75 13.27
C VAL A 186 5.92 -52.27 13.07
N VAL A 187 4.67 -51.92 12.75
CA VAL A 187 4.24 -50.53 12.51
C VAL A 187 3.11 -50.20 13.48
N ASN A 188 3.17 -49.03 14.09
CA ASN A 188 2.11 -48.55 14.97
C ASN A 188 0.94 -48.03 14.14
N SER A 189 -0.22 -48.70 14.22
CA SER A 189 -1.47 -48.26 13.59
C SER A 189 -2.38 -47.58 14.63
N PRO A 190 -3.39 -46.79 14.21
CA PRO A 190 -4.41 -46.25 15.12
C PRO A 190 -5.18 -47.32 15.93
N THR A 191 -5.11 -48.59 15.51
CA THR A 191 -5.76 -49.74 16.16
C THR A 191 -4.81 -50.61 17.01
N GLY A 192 -3.57 -50.15 17.24
CA GLY A 192 -2.52 -50.90 17.92
C GLY A 192 -1.37 -51.31 16.99
N PRO A 193 -0.35 -52.02 17.50
CA PRO A 193 0.78 -52.47 16.68
C PRO A 193 0.32 -53.51 15.66
N ARG A 194 0.86 -53.43 14.43
CA ARG A 194 0.58 -54.36 13.33
C ARG A 194 1.89 -54.87 12.74
N LYS A 195 1.90 -56.12 12.26
CA LYS A 195 3.00 -56.66 11.46
C LYS A 195 2.80 -56.24 10.01
N MET A 196 3.78 -55.56 9.42
CA MET A 196 3.82 -55.17 8.02
C MET A 196 4.82 -56.06 7.27
N LEU A 197 4.31 -56.80 6.28
CA LEU A 197 5.08 -57.71 5.44
C LEU A 197 5.26 -57.13 4.05
N ASP A 198 6.49 -57.09 3.55
CA ASP A 198 6.76 -56.75 2.14
C ASP A 198 6.81 -58.04 1.32
N VAL A 199 5.72 -58.36 0.63
CA VAL A 199 5.54 -59.61 -0.12
C VAL A 199 6.12 -59.48 -1.52
N VAL A 200 6.90 -60.45 -1.97
CA VAL A 200 7.56 -60.41 -3.29
C VAL A 200 6.58 -60.75 -4.40
N ALA A 201 6.34 -59.80 -5.31
CA ALA A 201 5.56 -60.01 -6.53
C ALA A 201 6.40 -60.58 -7.66
N ASP A 202 7.57 -59.99 -7.95
CA ASP A 202 8.48 -60.48 -8.99
C ASP A 202 9.94 -60.07 -8.70
N ARG A 203 10.90 -60.73 -9.36
CA ARG A 203 12.34 -60.44 -9.30
C ARG A 203 12.98 -60.50 -10.68
N PHE A 204 13.66 -59.44 -11.08
CA PHE A 204 14.29 -59.35 -12.38
C PHE A 204 15.50 -58.41 -12.37
N ARG A 205 16.29 -58.48 -13.44
CA ARG A 205 17.29 -57.46 -13.80
C ARG A 205 16.65 -56.58 -14.86
N LEU A 206 16.53 -55.28 -14.59
CA LEU A 206 15.64 -54.40 -15.34
C LEU A 206 16.06 -54.29 -16.81
N GLN A 207 17.36 -54.18 -17.09
CA GLN A 207 17.87 -54.03 -18.46
C GLN A 207 17.66 -55.27 -19.33
N ARG A 208 17.38 -56.43 -18.72
CA ARG A 208 17.17 -57.72 -19.38
C ARG A 208 15.71 -58.20 -19.34
N ALA A 209 14.84 -57.46 -18.67
CA ALA A 209 13.45 -57.83 -18.48
C ALA A 209 12.57 -57.22 -19.58
N ASP A 210 11.58 -57.98 -20.05
CA ASP A 210 10.58 -57.44 -20.96
C ASP A 210 9.71 -56.39 -20.25
N LYS A 211 9.44 -55.28 -20.94
CA LYS A 211 8.68 -54.15 -20.39
C LYS A 211 7.30 -54.58 -19.89
N ALA A 212 6.60 -55.43 -20.65
CA ALA A 212 5.25 -55.87 -20.29
C ALA A 212 5.23 -56.59 -18.94
N ARG A 213 6.19 -57.51 -18.71
CA ARG A 213 6.34 -58.24 -17.44
C ARG A 213 6.60 -57.30 -16.25
N VAL A 214 7.48 -56.31 -16.44
CA VAL A 214 7.83 -55.37 -15.36
C VAL A 214 6.63 -54.50 -14.99
N VAL A 215 5.94 -53.95 -16.00
CA VAL A 215 4.75 -53.11 -15.80
C VAL A 215 3.62 -53.91 -15.14
N GLU A 216 3.38 -55.16 -15.57
CA GLU A 216 2.38 -56.05 -14.94
C GLU A 216 2.70 -56.34 -13.46
N ALA A 217 3.98 -56.59 -13.14
CA ALA A 217 4.42 -56.80 -11.77
C ALA A 217 4.20 -55.55 -10.89
N ILE A 218 4.49 -54.36 -11.42
CA ILE A 218 4.26 -53.07 -10.74
C ILE A 218 2.76 -52.83 -10.56
N GLU A 219 1.94 -53.02 -11.60
CA GLU A 219 0.49 -52.82 -11.54
C GLU A 219 -0.18 -53.75 -10.52
N SER A 220 0.18 -55.05 -10.54
CA SER A 220 -0.30 -56.04 -9.56
C SER A 220 0.11 -55.65 -8.14
N SER A 221 1.35 -55.19 -7.95
CA SER A 221 1.87 -54.77 -6.65
C SER A 221 1.14 -53.54 -6.11
N LEU A 222 0.95 -52.51 -6.94
CA LEU A 222 0.18 -51.32 -6.57
C LEU A 222 -1.26 -51.66 -6.21
N LYS A 223 -1.92 -52.54 -6.98
CA LYS A 223 -3.30 -52.95 -6.70
C LYS A 223 -3.44 -53.69 -5.37
N ARG A 224 -2.49 -54.55 -5.02
CA ARG A 224 -2.53 -55.37 -3.80
C ARG A 224 -1.98 -54.64 -2.57
N GLY A 225 -0.99 -53.77 -2.74
CA GLY A 225 -0.37 -52.96 -1.67
C GLY A 225 -1.14 -51.69 -1.31
N ALA A 226 -2.44 -51.63 -1.58
CA ALA A 226 -3.28 -50.43 -1.37
C ALA A 226 -2.71 -49.16 -2.01
N GLY A 227 -2.09 -49.30 -3.19
CA GLY A 227 -1.43 -48.22 -3.92
C GLY A 227 0.04 -48.05 -3.62
N ARG A 228 0.69 -48.92 -2.84
CA ARG A 228 2.12 -48.83 -2.49
C ARG A 228 2.93 -49.98 -3.09
N VAL A 229 4.15 -49.69 -3.53
CA VAL A 229 5.12 -50.68 -4.02
C VAL A 229 6.53 -50.32 -3.55
N ASN A 230 7.26 -51.31 -3.05
CA ASN A 230 8.65 -51.17 -2.60
C ASN A 230 9.54 -52.00 -3.53
N ILE A 231 10.61 -51.39 -4.04
CA ILE A 231 11.61 -52.04 -4.89
C ILE A 231 12.90 -52.20 -4.09
N TYR A 232 13.26 -53.43 -3.79
CA TYR A 232 14.51 -53.74 -3.09
C TYR A 232 15.63 -53.94 -4.11
N VAL A 233 16.73 -53.21 -3.95
CA VAL A 233 17.98 -53.44 -4.69
C VAL A 233 18.75 -54.54 -3.96
N LEU A 234 18.90 -55.69 -4.61
CA LEU A 234 19.57 -56.83 -4.00
C LEU A 234 21.08 -56.79 -4.30
N PRO A 235 21.95 -57.01 -3.30
CA PRO A 235 23.40 -57.03 -3.51
C PRO A 235 23.83 -58.13 -4.48
N GLU A 236 24.86 -57.87 -5.29
CA GLU A 236 25.43 -58.86 -6.22
C GLU A 236 26.47 -59.74 -5.51
N GLY A 237 26.17 -61.04 -5.34
CA GLY A 237 27.08 -62.06 -4.83
C GLY A 237 26.47 -62.93 -3.72
N ASP A 238 26.98 -64.16 -3.53
CA ASP A 238 26.65 -65.09 -2.43
C ASP A 238 27.14 -64.60 -1.06
N ALA A 239 26.95 -63.31 -0.75
CA ALA A 239 27.23 -62.71 0.55
C ALA A 239 25.97 -62.66 1.44
N ALA A 240 25.00 -63.55 1.18
CA ALA A 240 23.85 -63.77 2.07
C ALA A 240 24.19 -64.68 3.27
N SER A 241 25.45 -65.06 3.47
CA SER A 241 25.92 -65.94 4.53
C SER A 241 27.03 -65.34 5.41
N ALA A 242 27.03 -64.03 5.63
CA ALA A 242 27.85 -63.41 6.68
C ALA A 242 26.94 -62.70 7.68
N GLU A 243 26.65 -63.39 8.79
CA GLU A 243 26.22 -62.75 10.03
C GLU A 243 27.23 -61.65 10.38
N GLY A 244 26.80 -60.38 10.41
CA GLY A 244 27.60 -59.29 11.00
C GLY A 244 27.94 -58.08 10.13
N GLY A 245 27.11 -57.69 9.16
CA GLY A 245 27.23 -56.39 8.50
C GLY A 245 25.87 -55.72 8.27
N ASP A 246 25.55 -54.70 9.07
CA ASP A 246 24.39 -53.80 8.90
C ASP A 246 24.52 -52.94 7.63
N ALA A 247 24.56 -53.56 6.46
CA ALA A 247 24.33 -52.84 5.20
C ALA A 247 22.82 -52.77 4.99
N GLU A 248 22.20 -51.65 5.36
CA GLU A 248 20.78 -51.38 5.07
C GLU A 248 20.51 -51.59 3.58
N ALA A 249 19.57 -52.49 3.26
CA ALA A 249 19.17 -52.73 1.88
C ALA A 249 18.62 -51.43 1.28
N THR A 250 19.09 -51.05 0.08
CA THR A 250 18.57 -49.85 -0.61
C THR A 250 17.16 -50.15 -1.12
N ILE A 251 16.17 -49.40 -0.62
CA ILE A 251 14.75 -49.54 -0.99
C ILE A 251 14.32 -48.30 -1.77
N TRP A 252 13.69 -48.51 -2.92
CA TRP A 252 13.02 -47.45 -3.67
C TRP A 252 11.51 -47.64 -3.54
N ARG A 253 10.83 -46.67 -2.92
CA ARG A 253 9.41 -46.76 -2.64
C ARG A 253 8.61 -45.87 -3.60
N PHE A 254 7.44 -46.35 -4.02
CA PHE A 254 6.53 -45.63 -4.91
C PHE A 254 5.09 -45.78 -4.44
N SER A 255 4.24 -44.81 -4.79
CA SER A 255 2.82 -44.87 -4.44
C SER A 255 1.89 -44.17 -5.43
N THR A 256 0.67 -44.70 -5.56
CA THR A 256 -0.41 -44.06 -6.32
C THR A 256 -1.07 -42.94 -5.51
N GLY A 257 -1.48 -41.87 -6.19
CA GLY A 257 -2.02 -40.68 -5.53
C GLY A 257 -0.93 -39.75 -5.00
N LEU A 258 -1.32 -38.60 -4.46
CA LEU A 258 -0.39 -37.69 -3.79
C LEU A 258 -0.05 -38.24 -2.40
N HIS A 259 0.89 -39.17 -2.36
CA HIS A 259 1.37 -39.82 -1.14
C HIS A 259 2.89 -39.86 -1.13
N CYS A 260 3.50 -39.53 0.00
CA CYS A 260 4.94 -39.69 0.18
C CYS A 260 5.22 -41.06 0.82
N PRO A 261 5.93 -41.97 0.15
CA PRO A 261 6.16 -43.30 0.68
C PRO A 261 7.22 -43.38 1.78
N GLU A 262 7.99 -42.31 1.99
CA GLU A 262 9.00 -42.23 3.06
C GLU A 262 8.40 -41.72 4.40
N SER A 263 7.54 -40.70 4.35
CA SER A 263 6.86 -40.14 5.54
C SER A 263 5.50 -40.77 5.83
N ASP A 264 4.96 -41.58 4.90
CA ASP A 264 3.61 -42.13 4.91
C ASP A 264 2.48 -41.08 4.94
N LEU A 265 2.79 -39.84 4.51
CA LEU A 265 1.82 -38.75 4.48
C LEU A 265 1.05 -38.71 3.15
N ARG A 266 -0.25 -38.45 3.25
CA ARG A 266 -1.15 -38.28 2.10
C ARG A 266 -1.62 -36.84 1.97
N TYR A 267 -1.69 -36.37 0.73
CA TYR A 267 -2.05 -35.01 0.35
C TYR A 267 -3.28 -35.02 -0.55
N ALA A 268 -3.97 -33.88 -0.61
CA ALA A 268 -5.14 -33.68 -1.46
C ALA A 268 -4.74 -33.01 -2.78
N ASP A 269 -5.53 -33.25 -3.83
CA ASP A 269 -5.38 -32.58 -5.11
C ASP A 269 -5.50 -31.06 -4.96
N PRO A 270 -4.65 -30.28 -5.64
CA PRO A 270 -4.63 -28.84 -5.48
C PRO A 270 -5.85 -28.21 -6.14
N GLN A 271 -6.59 -27.42 -5.37
CA GLN A 271 -7.63 -26.54 -5.89
C GLN A 271 -7.14 -25.10 -5.91
N PRO A 272 -7.59 -24.24 -6.85
CA PRO A 272 -7.20 -22.82 -6.86
C PRO A 272 -7.47 -22.10 -5.53
N ALA A 273 -8.52 -22.51 -4.80
CA ALA A 273 -8.85 -21.98 -3.48
C ALA A 273 -7.76 -22.22 -2.42
N LEU A 274 -6.90 -23.23 -2.59
CA LEU A 274 -5.79 -23.56 -1.68
C LEU A 274 -4.74 -22.44 -1.67
N PHE A 275 -4.51 -21.83 -2.83
CA PHE A 275 -3.53 -20.75 -3.03
C PHE A 275 -4.13 -19.36 -2.77
N SER A 276 -5.33 -19.28 -2.17
CA SER A 276 -6.03 -18.03 -1.90
C SER A 276 -6.11 -17.74 -0.41
N PHE A 277 -5.41 -16.69 0.04
CA PHE A 277 -5.53 -16.17 1.41
C PHE A 277 -6.88 -15.49 1.70
N ASN A 278 -7.73 -15.32 0.68
CA ASN A 278 -9.10 -14.83 0.85
C ASN A 278 -10.12 -15.97 1.03
N SER A 279 -9.73 -17.21 0.78
CA SER A 279 -10.57 -18.39 1.00
C SER A 279 -10.25 -19.03 2.36
N ALA A 280 -11.26 -19.44 3.11
CA ALA A 280 -11.06 -20.21 4.35
C ALA A 280 -10.29 -21.53 4.11
N TYR A 281 -10.34 -22.07 2.89
CA TYR A 281 -9.63 -23.27 2.51
C TYR A 281 -8.10 -23.07 2.49
N GLY A 282 -7.63 -21.98 1.87
CA GLY A 282 -6.20 -21.68 1.74
C GLY A 282 -5.63 -20.75 2.81
N ALA A 283 -6.46 -19.94 3.48
CA ALA A 283 -6.00 -18.95 4.45
C ALA A 283 -5.50 -19.57 5.75
N CYS A 284 -4.39 -19.03 6.29
CA CYS A 284 -3.91 -19.36 7.62
C CYS A 284 -5.02 -19.13 8.66
N GLU A 285 -5.23 -20.09 9.56
CA GLU A 285 -6.33 -20.07 10.52
C GLU A 285 -6.14 -19.01 11.62
N ALA A 286 -4.90 -18.80 12.06
CA ALA A 286 -4.57 -17.84 13.12
C ALA A 286 -4.78 -16.39 12.67
N CYS A 287 -4.19 -15.99 11.55
CA CYS A 287 -4.34 -14.63 11.01
C CYS A 287 -5.50 -14.49 10.03
N ARG A 288 -6.26 -15.55 9.73
CA ARG A 288 -7.37 -15.56 8.75
C ARG A 288 -6.97 -14.88 7.42
N GLY A 289 -5.78 -15.17 6.90
CA GLY A 289 -5.30 -14.59 5.64
C GLY A 289 -4.76 -13.16 5.70
N PHE A 290 -4.64 -12.52 6.87
CA PHE A 290 -4.04 -11.19 6.99
C PHE A 290 -2.50 -11.17 6.99
N GLY A 291 -1.85 -12.31 7.24
CA GLY A 291 -0.38 -12.44 7.40
C GLY A 291 0.17 -11.86 8.69
N ARG A 292 -0.66 -11.12 9.44
CA ARG A 292 -0.27 -10.38 10.64
C ARG A 292 -1.33 -10.54 11.72
N VAL A 293 -0.89 -10.45 12.96
CA VAL A 293 -1.75 -10.45 14.14
C VAL A 293 -1.60 -9.12 14.87
N ILE A 294 -2.64 -8.72 15.59
CA ILE A 294 -2.59 -7.49 16.39
C ILE A 294 -1.83 -7.84 17.66
N GLY A 295 -0.64 -7.26 17.82
CA GLY A 295 0.23 -7.44 18.98
C GLY A 295 0.45 -6.11 19.72
N VAL A 296 1.07 -6.20 20.90
CA VAL A 296 1.49 -5.02 21.67
C VAL A 296 2.77 -4.45 21.07
N ASP A 297 2.77 -3.16 20.76
CA ASP A 297 3.95 -2.45 20.28
C ASP A 297 4.74 -1.87 21.46
N LEU A 298 5.92 -2.43 21.74
CA LEU A 298 6.75 -1.96 22.84
C LEU A 298 7.33 -0.56 22.61
N GLY A 299 7.44 -0.10 21.36
CA GLY A 299 7.83 1.28 21.04
C GLY A 299 6.75 2.28 21.44
N LEU A 300 5.47 1.94 21.26
CA LEU A 300 4.35 2.76 21.74
C LEU A 300 4.22 2.74 23.27
N VAL A 301 4.56 1.62 23.90
CA VAL A 301 4.51 1.43 25.36
C VAL A 301 5.66 2.16 26.06
N ILE A 302 6.86 2.14 25.47
CA ILE A 302 8.09 2.72 26.00
C ILE A 302 8.70 3.69 24.95
N PRO A 303 8.06 4.86 24.72
CA PRO A 303 8.45 5.74 23.63
C PRO A 303 9.80 6.42 23.88
N ASP A 304 10.05 6.88 25.11
CA ASP A 304 11.23 7.65 25.47
C ASP A 304 12.28 6.77 26.17
N GLY A 305 13.31 6.38 25.42
CA GLY A 305 14.41 5.56 25.93
C GLY A 305 15.31 6.28 26.94
N ARG A 306 15.25 7.62 27.03
CA ARG A 306 16.05 8.42 27.97
C ARG A 306 15.46 8.41 29.38
N LYS A 307 14.17 8.08 29.51
CA LYS A 307 13.52 8.00 30.82
C LYS A 307 13.98 6.77 31.57
N THR A 308 14.19 6.94 32.86
CA THR A 308 14.42 5.83 33.78
C THR A 308 13.09 5.15 34.14
N LEU A 309 13.13 3.95 34.73
CA LEU A 309 11.92 3.30 35.22
C LEU A 309 11.19 4.18 36.25
N ARG A 310 11.92 4.90 37.10
CA ARG A 310 11.36 5.83 38.09
C ARG A 310 10.68 7.05 37.47
N GLN A 311 11.24 7.58 36.38
CA GLN A 311 10.66 8.69 35.62
C GLN A 311 9.46 8.28 34.76
N GLY A 312 9.04 7.00 34.83
CA GLY A 312 7.86 6.51 34.15
C GLY A 312 8.10 6.18 32.69
N ALA A 313 9.17 5.43 32.39
CA ALA A 313 9.45 4.94 31.03
C ALA A 313 8.27 4.18 30.41
N ILE A 314 7.49 3.43 31.21
CA ILE A 314 6.33 2.65 30.77
C ILE A 314 5.08 3.54 30.76
N LYS A 315 4.74 4.10 29.60
CA LYS A 315 3.69 5.10 29.42
C LYS A 315 2.28 4.66 29.87
N PRO A 316 1.78 3.43 29.57
CA PRO A 316 0.45 2.99 30.01
C PRO A 316 0.26 3.02 31.53
N MET A 317 1.33 2.79 32.29
CA MET A 317 1.30 2.71 33.77
C MET A 317 1.35 4.10 34.44
N GLN A 318 1.54 5.18 33.67
CA GLN A 318 1.58 6.55 34.22
C GLN A 318 0.20 7.20 34.39
N THR A 319 -0.87 6.52 34.00
CA THR A 319 -2.23 7.04 34.16
C THR A 319 -2.74 6.79 35.59
N PRO A 320 -3.64 7.65 36.12
CA PRO A 320 -4.18 7.46 37.47
C PRO A 320 -4.80 6.09 37.73
N ALA A 321 -5.35 5.45 36.70
CA ALA A 321 -5.98 4.13 36.78
C ALA A 321 -4.98 2.98 36.96
N TRP A 322 -3.70 3.16 36.60
CA TRP A 322 -2.69 2.09 36.59
C TRP A 322 -1.45 2.43 37.43
N LYS A 323 -1.56 3.41 38.32
CA LYS A 323 -0.47 3.85 39.19
C LYS A 323 0.06 2.71 40.08
N GLU A 324 -0.82 1.82 40.54
CA GLU A 324 -0.45 0.63 41.32
C GLU A 324 0.53 -0.27 40.55
N CYS A 325 0.38 -0.40 39.23
CA CYS A 325 1.30 -1.16 38.39
C CYS A 325 2.72 -0.54 38.37
N GLN A 326 2.80 0.79 38.35
CA GLN A 326 4.07 1.51 38.45
C GLN A 326 4.71 1.29 39.84
N ASP A 327 3.92 1.31 40.91
CA ASP A 327 4.40 1.07 42.27
C ASP A 327 4.91 -0.37 42.45
N ASP A 328 4.21 -1.35 41.86
CA ASP A 328 4.63 -2.75 41.83
C ASP A 328 5.93 -2.93 41.05
N LEU A 329 6.06 -2.32 39.87
CA LEU A 329 7.31 -2.33 39.10
C LEU A 329 8.47 -1.81 39.95
N MET A 330 8.29 -0.68 40.66
CA MET A 330 9.34 -0.11 41.50
C MET A 330 9.70 -1.01 42.67
N ARG A 331 8.71 -1.68 43.28
CA ARG A 331 8.90 -2.61 44.41
C ARG A 331 9.66 -3.86 43.98
N TYR A 332 9.21 -4.52 42.92
CA TYR A 332 9.83 -5.76 42.46
C TYR A 332 11.17 -5.53 41.77
N ALA A 333 11.35 -4.43 41.04
CA ALA A 333 12.64 -4.06 40.48
C ALA A 333 13.71 -3.91 41.58
N ALA A 334 13.35 -3.30 42.72
CA ALA A 334 14.25 -3.19 43.86
C ALA A 334 14.64 -4.57 44.44
N ARG A 335 13.70 -5.51 44.48
CA ARG A 335 13.93 -6.87 44.98
C ARG A 335 14.78 -7.72 44.02
N ALA A 336 14.60 -7.55 42.72
CA ALA A 336 15.29 -8.29 41.68
C ALA A 336 16.65 -7.67 41.28
N GLY A 337 17.04 -6.54 41.88
CA GLY A 337 18.29 -5.85 41.55
C GLY A 337 18.29 -5.14 40.19
N ILE A 338 17.11 -4.82 39.66
CA ILE A 338 16.97 -4.10 38.39
C ILE A 338 17.19 -2.60 38.62
N PRO A 339 18.11 -1.94 37.87
CA PRO A 339 18.36 -0.50 37.99
C PRO A 339 17.09 0.32 37.69
N ARG A 340 16.74 1.23 38.59
CA ARG A 340 15.52 2.07 38.47
C ARG A 340 15.81 3.49 37.98
N ASP A 341 17.06 3.92 38.13
CA ASP A 341 17.56 5.27 37.88
C ASP A 341 18.49 5.31 36.65
N THR A 342 18.67 4.18 35.98
CA THR A 342 19.34 4.08 34.68
C THR A 342 18.32 4.31 33.56
N PRO A 343 18.64 5.11 32.53
CA PRO A 343 17.81 5.26 31.34
C PRO A 343 17.45 3.91 30.70
N TRP A 344 16.24 3.77 30.18
CA TRP A 344 15.78 2.54 29.53
C TRP A 344 16.72 2.04 28.41
N ALA A 345 17.29 2.96 27.64
CA ALA A 345 18.23 2.64 26.56
C ALA A 345 19.54 1.99 27.05
N GLU A 346 19.96 2.29 28.28
CA GLU A 346 21.20 1.79 28.89
C GLU A 346 21.00 0.48 29.69
N LEU A 347 19.76 0.02 29.85
CA LEU A 347 19.48 -1.28 30.47
C LEU A 347 19.95 -2.42 29.56
N THR A 348 20.52 -3.46 30.18
CA THR A 348 20.90 -4.71 29.48
C THR A 348 19.67 -5.44 28.93
N GLN A 349 19.84 -6.28 27.91
CA GLN A 349 18.72 -7.02 27.31
C GLN A 349 17.98 -7.86 28.34
N GLN A 350 18.69 -8.56 29.23
CA GLN A 350 18.10 -9.37 30.29
C GLN A 350 17.25 -8.54 31.27
N GLN A 351 17.69 -7.32 31.60
CA GLN A 351 16.92 -6.40 32.45
C GLN A 351 15.66 -5.91 31.73
N ARG A 352 15.75 -5.62 30.42
CA ARG A 352 14.59 -5.24 29.60
C ARG A 352 13.59 -6.37 29.50
N ASP A 353 14.05 -7.60 29.24
CA ASP A 353 13.22 -8.79 29.17
C ASP A 353 12.51 -9.05 30.50
N TRP A 354 13.19 -8.87 31.64
CA TRP A 354 12.54 -8.97 32.95
C TRP A 354 11.42 -7.94 33.13
N VAL A 355 11.61 -6.70 32.68
CA VAL A 355 10.55 -5.67 32.73
C VAL A 355 9.39 -6.04 31.82
N ILE A 356 9.67 -6.51 30.60
CA ILE A 356 8.67 -6.79 29.55
C ILE A 356 7.91 -8.09 29.82
N ASP A 357 8.61 -9.19 30.03
CA ASP A 357 8.04 -10.54 30.14
C ASP A 357 7.80 -10.97 31.59
N GLY A 358 8.36 -10.23 32.55
CA GLY A 358 8.17 -10.46 33.98
C GLY A 358 9.20 -11.41 34.59
N ASP A 359 8.93 -11.86 35.80
CA ASP A 359 9.76 -12.83 36.50
C ASP A 359 9.75 -14.19 35.77
N PRO A 360 10.91 -14.82 35.48
CA PRO A 360 10.96 -16.14 34.85
C PRO A 360 10.26 -17.24 35.67
N ALA A 361 10.21 -17.10 36.99
CA ALA A 361 9.55 -18.04 37.89
C ALA A 361 8.06 -17.70 38.14
N TRP A 362 7.44 -16.95 37.23
CA TRP A 362 6.06 -16.52 37.34
C TRP A 362 5.07 -17.70 37.53
N ASN A 363 4.34 -17.67 38.64
CA ASN A 363 3.38 -18.72 39.02
C ASN A 363 1.90 -18.30 38.88
N GLY A 364 1.61 -17.17 38.24
CA GLY A 364 0.25 -16.63 38.07
C GLY A 364 -0.23 -15.69 39.19
N LYS A 365 0.55 -15.47 40.26
CA LYS A 365 0.15 -14.61 41.38
C LYS A 365 0.70 -13.19 41.26
N TRP A 366 -0.17 -12.27 40.85
CA TRP A 366 0.07 -10.82 40.68
C TRP A 366 0.66 -10.12 41.90
N ASN A 367 0.32 -10.58 43.11
CA ASN A 367 0.74 -9.93 44.36
C ASN A 367 2.08 -10.43 44.90
N SER A 368 2.74 -11.40 44.24
CA SER A 368 3.99 -11.99 44.77
C SER A 368 5.21 -11.80 43.88
N GLN A 369 5.01 -11.58 42.58
CA GLN A 369 6.06 -11.52 41.58
C GLN A 369 5.73 -10.44 40.54
N TRP A 370 6.76 -9.94 39.86
CA TRP A 370 6.57 -9.04 38.75
C TRP A 370 5.95 -9.80 37.56
N TYR A 371 4.77 -9.38 37.13
CA TYR A 371 4.01 -10.03 36.07
C TYR A 371 4.54 -9.69 34.66
N GLY A 372 5.17 -8.52 34.48
CA GLY A 372 5.66 -8.06 33.19
C GLY A 372 4.63 -7.26 32.39
N VAL A 373 5.13 -6.37 31.54
CA VAL A 373 4.31 -5.54 30.64
C VAL A 373 3.44 -6.39 29.70
N ARG A 374 3.96 -7.49 29.14
CA ARG A 374 3.22 -8.34 28.21
C ARG A 374 1.97 -8.95 28.88
N ARG A 375 2.14 -9.51 30.08
CA ARG A 375 1.03 -10.09 30.86
C ARG A 375 0.02 -9.04 31.33
N PHE A 376 0.47 -7.81 31.61
CA PHE A 376 -0.44 -6.69 31.85
C PHE A 376 -1.36 -6.44 30.64
N PHE A 377 -0.82 -6.46 29.42
CA PHE A 377 -1.62 -6.34 28.21
C PHE A 377 -2.54 -7.56 28.00
N ASP A 378 -2.07 -8.79 28.21
CA ASP A 378 -2.93 -10.00 28.14
C ASP A 378 -4.13 -9.89 29.10
N TYR A 379 -3.91 -9.35 30.31
CA TYR A 379 -5.00 -9.06 31.24
C TYR A 379 -5.97 -8.01 30.68
N LEU A 380 -5.48 -6.91 30.10
CA LEU A 380 -6.34 -5.93 29.43
C LEU A 380 -7.13 -6.54 28.27
N GLU A 381 -6.53 -7.46 27.51
CA GLU A 381 -7.20 -8.17 26.42
C GLU A 381 -8.37 -9.02 26.92
N SER A 382 -8.21 -9.70 28.07
CA SER A 382 -9.33 -10.41 28.71
C SER A 382 -10.50 -9.49 29.09
N LYS A 383 -10.25 -8.18 29.21
CA LYS A 383 -11.25 -7.13 29.51
C LYS A 383 -11.65 -6.31 28.27
N ALA A 384 -11.31 -6.76 27.07
CA ALA A 384 -11.62 -6.06 25.82
C ALA A 384 -13.13 -5.89 25.55
N TYR A 385 -14.02 -6.54 26.29
CA TYR A 385 -15.46 -6.26 26.22
C TYR A 385 -15.82 -4.84 26.73
N LYS A 386 -14.95 -4.19 27.51
CA LYS A 386 -15.14 -2.80 27.98
C LYS A 386 -14.62 -1.79 26.95
N MET A 387 -15.45 -0.82 26.57
CA MET A 387 -15.13 0.17 25.53
C MET A 387 -13.86 0.99 25.82
N HIS A 388 -13.68 1.52 27.04
CA HIS A 388 -12.49 2.29 27.40
C HIS A 388 -11.19 1.46 27.37
N ILE A 389 -11.26 0.15 27.64
CA ILE A 389 -10.12 -0.77 27.52
C ILE A 389 -9.76 -0.99 26.05
N ARG A 390 -10.75 -1.15 25.16
CA ARG A 390 -10.50 -1.22 23.71
C ARG A 390 -9.79 0.02 23.18
N VAL A 391 -10.22 1.20 23.63
CA VAL A 391 -9.61 2.49 23.25
C VAL A 391 -8.19 2.61 23.82
N LEU A 392 -7.92 2.05 25.00
CA LEU A 392 -6.56 2.00 25.55
C LEU A 392 -5.67 1.05 24.73
N LEU A 393 -6.13 -0.19 24.49
CA LEU A 393 -5.42 -1.20 23.71
C LEU A 393 -5.11 -0.71 22.29
N SER A 394 -6.04 -0.03 21.62
CA SER A 394 -5.81 0.48 20.26
C SER A 394 -4.68 1.52 20.17
N LYS A 395 -4.29 2.15 21.27
CA LYS A 395 -3.18 3.13 21.31
C LYS A 395 -1.80 2.50 21.40
N TYR A 396 -1.72 1.22 21.79
CA TYR A 396 -0.46 0.52 22.07
C TYR A 396 -0.34 -0.78 21.27
N ARG A 397 -1.18 -0.95 20.25
CA ARG A 397 -1.18 -2.12 19.39
C ARG A 397 -0.66 -1.76 18.02
N SER A 398 0.21 -2.61 17.49
CA SER A 398 0.62 -2.59 16.09
C SER A 398 0.40 -3.97 15.49
N TYR A 399 0.58 -4.08 14.18
CA TYR A 399 0.47 -5.36 13.51
C TYR A 399 1.84 -6.02 13.42
N THR A 400 1.99 -7.19 14.04
CA THR A 400 3.20 -8.01 13.94
C THR A 400 2.98 -9.18 12.98
N LEU A 401 4.05 -9.74 12.42
CA LEU A 401 3.96 -10.93 11.57
C LEU A 401 3.28 -12.07 12.32
N CYS A 402 2.47 -12.86 11.61
CA CYS A 402 1.80 -14.01 12.19
C CYS A 402 2.80 -15.14 12.42
N ASP A 403 2.94 -15.59 13.67
CA ASP A 403 3.88 -16.67 14.02
C ASP A 403 3.54 -18.00 13.35
N THR A 404 2.25 -18.29 13.13
CA THR A 404 1.78 -19.55 12.53
C THR A 404 2.15 -19.69 11.06
N CYS A 405 2.03 -18.62 10.26
CA CYS A 405 2.34 -18.67 8.82
C CYS A 405 3.62 -17.92 8.45
N GLY A 406 4.29 -17.26 9.41
CA GLY A 406 5.46 -16.43 9.16
C GLY A 406 5.21 -15.23 8.24
N GLY A 407 3.97 -14.78 8.10
CA GLY A 407 3.59 -13.75 7.13
C GLY A 407 3.00 -14.26 5.82
N ALA A 408 3.05 -15.57 5.55
CA ALA A 408 2.64 -16.15 4.26
C ALA A 408 1.15 -16.00 3.92
N ARG A 409 0.31 -15.69 4.91
CA ARG A 409 -1.17 -15.59 4.82
C ARG A 409 -1.87 -16.92 4.49
N LEU A 410 -1.13 -17.92 4.05
CA LEU A 410 -1.61 -19.22 3.61
C LEU A 410 -1.36 -20.30 4.66
N LYS A 411 -2.09 -21.42 4.55
CA LYS A 411 -1.79 -22.64 5.29
C LYS A 411 -0.53 -23.32 4.76
N THR A 412 0.08 -24.15 5.60
CA THR A 412 1.32 -24.86 5.26
C THR A 412 1.14 -25.73 4.03
N GLU A 413 -0.03 -26.35 3.82
CA GLU A 413 -0.32 -27.21 2.67
C GLU A 413 -0.15 -26.49 1.33
N ALA A 414 -0.52 -25.20 1.25
CA ALA A 414 -0.34 -24.40 0.05
C ALA A 414 1.14 -24.08 -0.23
N MET A 415 1.94 -23.99 0.83
CA MET A 415 3.37 -23.66 0.79
C MET A 415 4.26 -24.84 0.38
N LEU A 416 3.70 -26.04 0.23
CA LEU A 416 4.39 -27.24 -0.24
C LEU A 416 4.48 -27.32 -1.77
N TRP A 417 3.70 -26.50 -2.48
CA TRP A 417 3.64 -26.49 -3.94
C TRP A 417 4.61 -25.47 -4.52
N ARG A 418 5.44 -25.88 -5.48
CA ARG A 418 6.46 -25.04 -6.11
C ARG A 418 6.35 -25.06 -7.63
N LEU A 419 6.43 -23.89 -8.26
CA LEU A 419 6.35 -23.72 -9.71
C LEU A 419 7.75 -23.47 -10.28
N GLY A 420 8.08 -24.08 -11.42
CA GLY A 420 9.34 -23.84 -12.13
C GLY A 420 10.45 -24.85 -11.85
N SER A 421 11.63 -24.58 -12.41
CA SER A 421 12.86 -25.37 -12.24
C SER A 421 13.75 -24.76 -11.15
N ARG A 422 14.85 -25.41 -10.80
CA ARG A 422 15.82 -24.81 -9.88
C ARG A 422 16.53 -23.60 -10.52
N GLU A 423 16.94 -23.74 -11.77
CA GLU A 423 17.65 -22.69 -12.51
C GLU A 423 16.84 -21.38 -12.61
N ASN A 424 15.55 -21.47 -12.96
CA ASN A 424 14.72 -20.27 -13.07
C ASN A 424 14.42 -19.62 -11.71
N ALA A 425 14.33 -20.41 -10.64
CA ALA A 425 14.15 -19.92 -9.28
C ALA A 425 15.41 -19.22 -8.76
N ASP A 426 16.58 -19.85 -8.91
CA ASP A 426 17.89 -19.32 -8.48
C ASP A 426 18.24 -18.02 -9.23
N ALA A 427 17.80 -17.87 -10.49
CA ALA A 427 18.02 -16.68 -11.29
C ALA A 427 17.30 -15.42 -10.76
N VAL A 428 16.23 -15.57 -9.96
CA VAL A 428 15.41 -14.44 -9.49
C VAL A 428 15.41 -14.29 -7.97
N LEU A 429 15.65 -15.36 -7.23
CA LEU A 429 15.68 -15.39 -5.77
C LEU A 429 16.85 -16.22 -5.27
N ASP A 430 17.73 -15.58 -4.50
CA ASP A 430 18.82 -16.27 -3.79
C ASP A 430 18.24 -17.43 -2.95
N PRO A 431 18.77 -18.66 -3.09
CA PRO A 431 18.32 -19.80 -2.30
C PRO A 431 18.22 -19.53 -0.80
N ALA A 432 19.17 -18.78 -0.23
CA ALA A 432 19.21 -18.47 1.21
C ALA A 432 18.05 -17.58 1.66
N ARG A 433 17.45 -16.81 0.72
CA ARG A 433 16.33 -15.90 0.97
C ARG A 433 14.96 -16.55 0.77
N ARG A 434 14.89 -17.81 0.33
CA ARG A 434 13.62 -18.54 0.17
C ARG A 434 12.90 -18.69 1.51
N VAL A 435 11.58 -18.51 1.49
CA VAL A 435 10.78 -18.57 2.70
C VAL A 435 10.67 -20.02 3.15
N MET A 436 11.10 -20.30 4.39
CA MET A 436 10.89 -21.59 5.03
C MET A 436 9.42 -21.67 5.49
N PRO A 437 8.61 -22.60 4.97
CA PRO A 437 7.25 -22.78 5.45
C PRO A 437 7.23 -23.11 6.94
N ARG A 438 6.25 -22.61 7.70
CA ARG A 438 6.09 -22.98 9.10
C ARG A 438 5.43 -24.35 9.20
N GLY A 439 5.89 -25.19 10.12
CA GLY A 439 5.33 -26.53 10.35
C GLY A 439 5.87 -27.64 9.45
N VAL A 440 6.99 -27.41 8.75
CA VAL A 440 7.73 -28.46 8.01
C VAL A 440 8.96 -28.91 8.81
N ALA A 441 9.44 -30.13 8.56
CA ALA A 441 10.65 -30.68 9.17
C ALA A 441 11.93 -30.42 8.35
N TRP A 442 11.83 -29.55 7.33
CA TRP A 442 12.92 -29.28 6.39
C TRP A 442 14.10 -28.55 7.04
N ARG A 443 15.31 -28.92 6.62
CA ARG A 443 16.54 -28.15 6.85
C ARG A 443 16.71 -27.09 5.77
N ARG A 444 17.52 -26.07 6.08
CA ARG A 444 17.84 -24.98 5.15
C ARG A 444 18.46 -25.53 3.85
N GLU A 445 19.41 -26.45 3.94
CA GLU A 445 20.06 -27.07 2.78
C GLU A 445 19.05 -27.78 1.86
N GLN A 446 18.02 -28.41 2.43
CA GLN A 446 16.99 -29.10 1.66
C GLN A 446 16.17 -28.09 0.85
N LEU A 447 15.68 -27.02 1.48
CA LEU A 447 14.90 -25.97 0.80
C LEU A 447 15.68 -25.28 -0.34
N GLU A 448 16.97 -25.04 -0.11
CA GLU A 448 17.86 -24.42 -1.12
C GLU A 448 18.08 -25.34 -2.33
N ALA A 449 18.05 -26.66 -2.13
CA ALA A 449 18.17 -27.64 -3.20
C ALA A 449 16.86 -27.86 -3.99
N LEU A 450 15.69 -27.51 -3.43
CA LEU A 450 14.39 -27.71 -4.10
C LEU A 450 14.25 -26.89 -5.38
N PRO A 451 13.57 -27.42 -6.42
CA PRO A 451 13.26 -26.65 -7.62
C PRO A 451 12.08 -25.70 -7.41
N GLY A 452 12.00 -24.68 -8.26
CA GLY A 452 10.87 -23.77 -8.33
C GLY A 452 10.68 -22.88 -7.11
N LEU A 453 9.61 -22.10 -7.11
CA LEU A 453 9.23 -21.16 -6.04
C LEU A 453 7.79 -21.39 -5.59
N THR A 454 7.50 -21.15 -4.30
CA THR A 454 6.13 -21.16 -3.80
C THR A 454 5.37 -19.94 -4.30
N VAL A 455 4.03 -19.97 -4.21
CA VAL A 455 3.20 -18.79 -4.53
C VAL A 455 3.60 -17.61 -3.65
N HIS A 456 3.92 -17.84 -2.38
CA HIS A 456 4.32 -16.78 -1.46
C HIS A 456 5.72 -16.23 -1.78
N ASP A 457 6.68 -17.05 -2.18
CA ASP A 457 7.98 -16.57 -2.66
C ASP A 457 7.79 -15.60 -3.83
N LEU A 458 6.94 -15.95 -4.81
CA LEU A 458 6.60 -15.06 -5.92
C LEU A 458 5.90 -13.78 -5.45
N MET A 459 4.99 -13.88 -4.47
CA MET A 459 4.30 -12.71 -3.91
C MET A 459 5.24 -11.67 -3.27
N LEU A 460 6.38 -12.12 -2.74
CA LEU A 460 7.38 -11.27 -2.09
C LEU A 460 8.43 -10.70 -3.05
N LEU A 461 8.55 -11.25 -4.26
CA LEU A 461 9.49 -10.73 -5.25
C LEU A 461 8.99 -9.40 -5.85
N PRO A 462 9.89 -8.48 -6.22
CA PRO A 462 9.55 -7.38 -7.10
C PRO A 462 8.97 -7.91 -8.41
N ILE A 463 7.93 -7.25 -8.94
CA ILE A 463 7.22 -7.63 -10.16
C ILE A 463 8.18 -7.81 -11.34
N GLU A 464 9.24 -7.02 -11.44
CA GLU A 464 10.26 -7.16 -12.49
C GLU A 464 10.98 -8.52 -12.42
N ARG A 465 11.26 -9.03 -11.21
CA ARG A 465 11.85 -10.36 -11.02
C ARG A 465 10.83 -11.46 -11.32
N ILE A 466 9.57 -11.27 -10.93
CA ILE A 466 8.48 -12.17 -11.27
C ILE A 466 8.33 -12.27 -12.79
N ARG A 467 8.40 -11.13 -13.51
CA ARG A 467 8.38 -11.11 -14.97
C ARG A 467 9.53 -11.93 -15.56
N ARG A 468 10.77 -11.73 -15.11
CA ARG A 468 11.92 -12.54 -15.55
C ARG A 468 11.73 -14.03 -15.30
N PHE A 469 11.15 -14.40 -14.15
CA PHE A 469 10.80 -15.78 -13.84
C PHE A 469 9.80 -16.34 -14.86
N PHE A 470 8.72 -15.62 -15.18
CA PHE A 470 7.71 -16.07 -16.14
C PHE A 470 8.19 -16.03 -17.59
N ASP A 471 9.07 -15.12 -17.98
CA ASP A 471 9.65 -15.05 -19.32
C ASP A 471 10.53 -16.29 -19.61
N THR A 472 11.22 -16.81 -18.59
CA THR A 472 12.06 -18.02 -18.68
C THR A 472 11.35 -19.30 -18.27
N LEU A 473 10.13 -19.22 -17.72
CA LEU A 473 9.37 -20.39 -17.30
C LEU A 473 8.99 -21.27 -18.48
N THR A 474 9.56 -22.47 -18.52
CA THR A 474 9.19 -23.56 -19.42
C THR A 474 8.43 -24.63 -18.63
N LEU A 475 7.22 -24.94 -19.08
CA LEU A 475 6.44 -26.05 -18.54
C LEU A 475 6.62 -27.30 -19.43
N PRO A 476 6.58 -28.52 -18.87
CA PRO A 476 6.60 -29.75 -19.64
C PRO A 476 5.51 -29.76 -20.73
N SER A 477 5.84 -30.20 -21.94
CA SER A 477 4.91 -30.23 -23.10
C SER A 477 3.64 -31.03 -22.82
N VAL A 478 3.74 -32.07 -21.99
CA VAL A 478 2.60 -32.91 -21.55
C VAL A 478 1.55 -32.13 -20.76
N LEU A 479 1.95 -31.03 -20.10
CA LEU A 479 1.05 -30.17 -19.32
C LEU A 479 0.51 -28.97 -20.11
N LEU A 480 1.13 -28.61 -21.23
CA LEU A 480 0.83 -27.40 -22.00
C LEU A 480 -0.38 -27.58 -22.93
N ASP A 481 -1.57 -27.69 -22.34
CA ASP A 481 -2.83 -27.50 -23.06
C ASP A 481 -3.03 -26.04 -23.50
N ASP A 482 -3.94 -25.79 -24.44
CA ASP A 482 -4.17 -24.44 -24.98
C ASP A 482 -4.69 -23.48 -23.90
N ALA A 483 -5.43 -23.98 -22.91
CA ALA A 483 -5.90 -23.18 -21.79
C ALA A 483 -4.73 -22.70 -20.90
N LEU A 484 -3.73 -23.54 -20.65
CA LEU A 484 -2.54 -23.19 -19.87
C LEU A 484 -1.64 -22.20 -20.63
N LYS A 485 -1.55 -22.33 -21.97
CA LYS A 485 -0.85 -21.34 -22.80
C LYS A 485 -1.52 -19.97 -22.74
N LEU A 486 -2.84 -19.91 -22.83
CA LEU A 486 -3.60 -18.67 -22.67
C LEU A 486 -3.37 -18.05 -21.28
N LEU A 487 -3.46 -18.87 -20.22
CA LEU A 487 -3.21 -18.44 -18.85
C LEU A 487 -1.80 -17.86 -18.67
N LEU A 488 -0.78 -18.54 -19.19
CA LEU A 488 0.61 -18.10 -19.10
C LEU A 488 0.85 -16.81 -19.91
N THR A 489 0.21 -16.69 -21.07
CA THR A 489 0.27 -15.48 -21.91
C THR A 489 -0.36 -14.29 -21.19
N GLU A 490 -1.48 -14.49 -20.51
CA GLU A 490 -2.16 -13.46 -19.73
C GLU A 490 -1.32 -12.99 -18.53
N VAL A 491 -0.73 -13.93 -17.78
CA VAL A 491 0.21 -13.62 -16.69
C VAL A 491 1.39 -12.79 -17.19
N ARG A 492 2.04 -13.22 -18.28
CA ARG A 492 3.18 -12.49 -18.88
C ARG A 492 2.79 -11.09 -19.34
N THR A 493 1.63 -10.97 -19.99
CA THR A 493 1.13 -9.69 -20.52
C THR A 493 0.84 -8.69 -19.39
N ARG A 494 0.17 -9.12 -18.32
CA ARG A 494 -0.11 -8.26 -17.16
C ARG A 494 1.16 -7.85 -16.42
N LEU A 495 2.10 -8.78 -16.20
CA LEU A 495 3.41 -8.48 -15.60
C LEU A 495 4.19 -7.46 -16.45
N LYS A 496 4.13 -7.60 -17.78
CA LYS A 496 4.73 -6.63 -18.71
C LYS A 496 4.09 -5.25 -18.56
N TYR A 497 2.76 -5.13 -18.54
CA TYR A 497 2.09 -3.83 -18.37
C TYR A 497 2.46 -3.15 -17.05
N LEU A 498 2.54 -3.90 -15.94
CA LEU A 498 3.00 -3.37 -14.65
C LEU A 498 4.44 -2.82 -14.71
N CYS A 499 5.34 -3.52 -15.42
CA CYS A 499 6.69 -3.03 -15.63
C CYS A 499 6.74 -1.80 -16.56
N ASP A 500 5.95 -1.83 -17.64
CA ASP A 500 5.88 -0.78 -18.64
C ASP A 500 5.42 0.54 -18.01
N VAL A 501 4.45 0.54 -17.09
CA VAL A 501 4.02 1.78 -16.39
C VAL A 501 4.94 2.18 -15.22
N GLY A 502 6.02 1.44 -14.96
CA GLY A 502 7.04 1.83 -13.98
C GLY A 502 6.81 1.37 -12.53
N ILE A 503 5.93 0.40 -12.28
CA ILE A 503 5.70 -0.16 -10.92
C ILE A 503 6.32 -1.55 -10.71
N GLY A 504 7.31 -1.90 -11.54
CA GLY A 504 8.03 -3.18 -11.47
C GLY A 504 8.78 -3.41 -10.14
N TYR A 505 9.06 -2.35 -9.37
CA TYR A 505 9.70 -2.43 -8.05
C TYR A 505 8.77 -2.91 -6.93
N LEU A 506 7.45 -2.84 -7.14
CA LEU A 506 6.47 -3.31 -6.15
C LEU A 506 6.43 -4.83 -6.08
N THR A 507 6.01 -5.35 -4.94
CA THR A 507 5.74 -6.78 -4.75
C THR A 507 4.24 -7.05 -4.85
N LEU A 508 3.84 -8.25 -5.26
CA LEU A 508 2.41 -8.59 -5.36
C LEU A 508 1.74 -8.68 -3.98
N ASP A 509 2.48 -8.94 -2.89
CA ASP A 509 1.97 -8.95 -1.52
C ASP A 509 1.78 -7.55 -0.90
N ARG A 510 2.33 -6.50 -1.53
CA ARG A 510 2.24 -5.11 -1.04
C ARG A 510 0.78 -4.73 -0.84
N GLN A 511 0.45 -4.21 0.35
CA GLN A 511 -0.92 -3.92 0.74
C GLN A 511 -1.45 -2.69 -0.01
N SER A 512 -2.68 -2.76 -0.51
CA SER A 512 -3.31 -1.70 -1.29
C SER A 512 -3.37 -0.36 -0.53
N ARG A 513 -3.53 -0.40 0.79
CA ARG A 513 -3.58 0.77 1.68
C ARG A 513 -2.24 1.51 1.86
N THR A 514 -1.14 0.87 1.46
CA THR A 514 0.24 1.40 1.61
C THR A 514 0.79 1.92 0.30
N LEU A 515 -0.02 1.92 -0.75
CA LEU A 515 0.30 2.48 -2.05
C LEU A 515 -0.01 3.98 -2.03
N SER A 516 0.83 4.75 -2.71
CA SER A 516 0.57 6.14 -3.07
C SER A 516 -0.59 6.25 -4.06
N GLY A 517 -1.19 7.43 -4.17
CA GLY A 517 -2.25 7.70 -5.17
C GLY A 517 -1.79 7.40 -6.60
N GLY A 518 -0.58 7.83 -6.97
CA GLY A 518 0.00 7.55 -8.28
C GLY A 518 0.25 6.05 -8.54
N GLU A 519 0.68 5.27 -7.54
CA GLU A 519 0.82 3.81 -7.68
C GLU A 519 -0.53 3.12 -7.92
N VAL A 520 -1.57 3.51 -7.17
CA VAL A 520 -2.94 3.01 -7.36
C VAL A 520 -3.43 3.31 -8.77
N GLN A 521 -3.23 4.54 -9.22
CA GLN A 521 -3.65 4.98 -10.54
C GLN A 521 -2.96 4.21 -11.67
N ARG A 522 -1.65 4.00 -11.56
CA ARG A 522 -0.87 3.19 -12.52
C ARG A 522 -1.32 1.73 -12.55
N ILE A 523 -1.63 1.13 -11.40
CA ILE A 523 -2.21 -0.21 -11.33
C ILE A 523 -3.55 -0.24 -12.08
N ASN A 524 -4.44 0.71 -11.80
CA ASN A 524 -5.75 0.78 -12.47
C ASN A 524 -5.61 0.99 -13.99
N LEU A 525 -4.62 1.78 -14.44
CA LEU A 525 -4.30 1.94 -15.87
C LEU A 525 -3.87 0.60 -16.50
N THR A 526 -3.07 -0.20 -15.82
CA THR A 526 -2.69 -1.53 -16.32
C THR A 526 -3.84 -2.52 -16.36
N THR A 527 -4.75 -2.45 -15.39
CA THR A 527 -5.99 -3.24 -15.39
C THR A 527 -6.87 -2.84 -16.57
N ALA A 528 -6.99 -1.54 -16.88
CA ALA A 528 -7.71 -1.05 -18.06
C ALA A 528 -7.08 -1.53 -19.38
N LEU A 529 -5.75 -1.57 -19.47
CA LEU A 529 -5.04 -2.15 -20.62
C LEU A 529 -5.23 -3.67 -20.74
N GLY A 530 -5.41 -4.38 -19.63
CA GLY A 530 -5.59 -5.83 -19.59
C GLY A 530 -7.00 -6.30 -19.98
N THR A 531 -8.04 -5.49 -19.77
CA THR A 531 -9.44 -5.88 -20.01
C THR A 531 -9.89 -5.85 -21.47
N SER A 532 -9.01 -5.44 -22.40
CA SER A 532 -9.27 -5.41 -23.86
C SER A 532 -10.56 -4.66 -24.25
N LEU A 533 -10.95 -3.64 -23.49
CA LEU A 533 -12.12 -2.81 -23.76
C LEU A 533 -11.90 -1.91 -24.98
N VAL A 534 -12.96 -1.71 -25.77
CA VAL A 534 -12.99 -0.83 -26.96
C VAL A 534 -14.22 0.08 -26.90
N ASN A 535 -14.22 1.19 -27.65
CA ASN A 535 -15.32 2.17 -27.68
C ASN A 535 -15.71 2.71 -26.29
N THR A 536 -14.74 2.79 -25.38
CA THR A 536 -14.93 3.27 -24.01
C THR A 536 -14.30 4.67 -23.86
N LEU A 537 -14.92 5.53 -23.04
CA LEU A 537 -14.33 6.80 -22.63
C LEU A 537 -13.56 6.60 -21.33
N PHE A 538 -12.25 6.81 -21.38
CA PHE A 538 -11.41 6.85 -20.19
C PHE A 538 -11.17 8.28 -19.76
N VAL A 539 -11.45 8.54 -18.49
CA VAL A 539 -11.22 9.83 -17.85
C VAL A 539 -10.14 9.67 -16.80
N LEU A 540 -9.02 10.38 -16.95
CA LEU A 540 -7.84 10.22 -16.08
C LEU A 540 -7.56 11.51 -15.31
N ASP A 541 -7.32 11.39 -14.01
CA ASP A 541 -7.02 12.53 -13.11
C ASP A 541 -5.53 12.60 -12.80
N GLU A 542 -4.78 13.41 -13.53
CA GLU A 542 -3.35 13.67 -13.27
C GLU A 542 -2.48 12.40 -13.18
N PRO A 543 -2.45 11.56 -14.23
CA PRO A 543 -1.70 10.31 -14.25
C PRO A 543 -0.18 10.46 -14.02
N SER A 544 0.38 11.66 -14.15
CA SER A 544 1.80 11.96 -13.89
C SER A 544 2.19 12.01 -12.41
N ILE A 545 1.24 11.91 -11.47
CA ILE A 545 1.51 12.09 -10.04
C ILE A 545 2.51 11.07 -9.47
N GLY A 546 3.41 11.58 -8.63
CA GLY A 546 4.45 10.81 -7.97
C GLY A 546 5.42 10.12 -8.93
N LEU A 547 5.53 10.63 -10.16
CA LEU A 547 6.49 10.16 -11.15
C LEU A 547 7.66 11.09 -11.25
N HIS A 548 8.83 10.47 -11.31
CA HIS A 548 10.02 11.15 -11.75
C HIS A 548 9.90 11.51 -13.24
N PRO A 549 10.37 12.69 -13.68
CA PRO A 549 10.28 13.13 -15.08
C PRO A 549 10.75 12.11 -16.12
N ARG A 550 11.78 11.33 -15.78
CA ARG A 550 12.28 10.19 -16.58
C ARG A 550 11.19 9.20 -16.98
N ASP A 551 10.25 8.92 -16.09
CA ASP A 551 9.25 7.86 -16.26
C ASP A 551 7.93 8.36 -16.87
N LEU A 552 7.80 9.67 -17.15
CA LEU A 552 6.61 10.27 -17.78
C LEU A 552 6.31 9.66 -19.15
N ASN A 553 7.34 9.42 -19.96
CA ASN A 553 7.19 8.83 -21.29
C ASN A 553 6.51 7.45 -21.24
N ARG A 554 6.75 6.67 -20.18
CA ARG A 554 6.14 5.35 -20.01
C ARG A 554 4.62 5.43 -19.90
N ILE A 555 4.12 6.39 -19.14
CA ILE A 555 2.67 6.60 -18.99
C ILE A 555 2.07 7.16 -20.27
N VAL A 556 2.74 8.11 -20.93
CA VAL A 556 2.30 8.62 -22.23
C VAL A 556 2.14 7.48 -23.25
N GLU A 557 3.10 6.54 -23.31
CA GLU A 557 3.00 5.36 -24.17
C GLU A 557 1.84 4.44 -23.76
N ALA A 558 1.63 4.21 -22.47
CA ALA A 558 0.52 3.40 -21.97
C ALA A 558 -0.84 4.00 -22.35
N MET A 559 -1.00 5.33 -22.19
CA MET A 559 -2.21 6.05 -22.60
C MET A 559 -2.43 6.00 -24.11
N ARG A 560 -1.37 6.17 -24.91
CA ARG A 560 -1.43 6.01 -26.37
C ARG A 560 -1.88 4.62 -26.78
N ARG A 561 -1.35 3.56 -26.16
CA ARG A 561 -1.82 2.18 -26.40
C ARG A 561 -3.29 2.00 -26.06
N LEU A 562 -3.76 2.60 -24.96
CA LEU A 562 -5.17 2.54 -24.58
C LEU A 562 -6.07 3.25 -25.60
N ARG A 563 -5.65 4.42 -26.10
CA ARG A 563 -6.32 5.15 -27.19
C ARG A 563 -6.33 4.32 -28.48
N ASP A 564 -5.16 3.82 -28.90
CA ASP A 564 -4.96 3.10 -30.15
C ASP A 564 -5.71 1.75 -30.19
N ALA A 565 -6.07 1.20 -29.02
CA ALA A 565 -6.99 0.07 -28.90
C ALA A 565 -8.46 0.41 -29.29
N GLY A 566 -8.76 1.65 -29.66
CA GLY A 566 -10.09 2.11 -30.06
C GLY A 566 -10.88 2.79 -28.95
N ASN A 567 -10.19 3.41 -27.99
CA ASN A 567 -10.80 4.13 -26.88
C ASN A 567 -10.57 5.65 -27.00
N THR A 568 -11.37 6.42 -26.26
CA THR A 568 -11.24 7.89 -26.19
C THR A 568 -10.70 8.26 -24.82
N LEU A 569 -9.69 9.13 -24.76
CA LEU A 569 -9.07 9.54 -23.49
C LEU A 569 -9.29 11.04 -23.26
N VAL A 570 -9.77 11.38 -22.06
CA VAL A 570 -9.83 12.76 -21.56
C VAL A 570 -9.02 12.82 -20.27
N VAL A 571 -7.92 13.55 -20.28
CA VAL A 571 -6.93 13.55 -19.21
C VAL A 571 -6.85 14.94 -18.59
N VAL A 572 -7.06 15.06 -17.28
CA VAL A 572 -6.76 16.31 -16.54
C VAL A 572 -5.27 16.30 -16.20
N GLU A 573 -4.51 17.30 -16.65
CA GLU A 573 -3.06 17.33 -16.44
C GLU A 573 -2.46 18.74 -16.33
N HIS A 574 -1.32 18.78 -15.65
CA HIS A 574 -0.49 19.97 -15.45
C HIS A 574 0.96 19.76 -15.87
N ASP A 575 1.39 18.51 -16.11
CA ASP A 575 2.76 18.25 -16.56
C ASP A 575 2.96 18.64 -18.05
N PRO A 576 3.97 19.50 -18.36
CA PRO A 576 4.26 19.91 -19.73
C PRO A 576 4.44 18.75 -20.72
N SER A 577 5.09 17.66 -20.30
CA SER A 577 5.41 16.54 -21.19
C SER A 577 4.15 15.80 -21.62
N VAL A 578 3.20 15.63 -20.70
CA VAL A 578 1.90 14.99 -21.01
C VAL A 578 1.05 15.91 -21.88
N MET A 579 0.99 17.20 -21.55
CA MET A 579 0.23 18.19 -22.31
C MET A 579 0.71 18.26 -23.78
N LEU A 580 2.03 18.25 -24.00
CA LEU A 580 2.63 18.31 -25.32
C LEU A 580 2.49 16.99 -26.11
N ALA A 581 2.25 15.87 -25.42
CA ALA A 581 2.07 14.57 -26.06
C ALA A 581 0.62 14.29 -26.52
N ALA A 582 -0.33 15.14 -26.13
CA ALA A 582 -1.75 15.06 -26.45
C ALA A 582 -2.06 15.30 -27.94
N ASP A 583 -3.20 14.79 -28.40
CA ASP A 583 -3.70 15.09 -29.74
C ASP A 583 -4.37 16.48 -29.77
N ARG A 584 -4.99 16.87 -28.65
CA ARG A 584 -5.70 18.14 -28.46
C ARG A 584 -5.54 18.63 -27.02
N LEU A 585 -5.46 19.94 -26.84
CA LEU A 585 -5.29 20.59 -25.55
C LEU A 585 -6.40 21.63 -25.31
N ILE A 586 -7.04 21.56 -24.15
CA ILE A 586 -8.08 22.48 -23.69
C ILE A 586 -7.59 23.16 -22.42
N ASP A 587 -7.53 24.49 -22.41
CA ASP A 587 -7.14 25.30 -21.25
C ASP A 587 -8.38 25.93 -20.61
N MET A 588 -8.61 25.62 -19.34
CA MET A 588 -9.72 26.16 -18.54
C MET A 588 -9.25 27.38 -17.75
N GLY A 589 -9.98 28.48 -17.80
CA GLY A 589 -9.57 29.70 -17.11
C GLY A 589 -10.63 30.80 -17.16
N PRO A 590 -10.22 32.09 -17.14
CA PRO A 590 -8.84 32.59 -17.00
C PRO A 590 -8.25 32.50 -15.58
N GLY A 591 -9.05 32.21 -14.55
CA GLY A 591 -8.58 32.10 -13.16
C GLY A 591 -9.33 31.05 -12.34
N PRO A 592 -9.11 31.01 -11.01
CA PRO A 592 -9.80 30.08 -10.11
C PRO A 592 -11.21 30.57 -9.73
N GLY A 593 -12.09 29.65 -9.35
CA GLY A 593 -13.41 29.94 -8.79
C GLY A 593 -14.33 30.66 -9.78
N GLU A 594 -14.96 31.75 -9.35
CA GLU A 594 -15.89 32.55 -10.20
C GLU A 594 -15.21 33.20 -11.41
N ARG A 595 -13.89 33.39 -11.35
CA ARG A 595 -13.07 33.88 -12.48
C ARG A 595 -12.72 32.78 -13.48
N GLY A 596 -13.05 31.52 -13.17
CA GLY A 596 -12.85 30.37 -14.04
C GLY A 596 -14.12 30.01 -14.82
N GLY A 597 -14.21 28.73 -15.18
CA GLY A 597 -15.42 28.15 -15.76
C GLY A 597 -15.59 28.39 -17.27
N GLU A 598 -14.56 28.92 -17.93
CA GLU A 598 -14.54 29.19 -19.36
C GLU A 598 -13.39 28.42 -20.03
N ILE A 599 -13.57 28.04 -21.30
CA ILE A 599 -12.50 27.51 -22.13
C ILE A 599 -11.77 28.71 -22.75
N VAL A 600 -10.51 28.92 -22.34
CA VAL A 600 -9.69 30.04 -22.82
C VAL A 600 -8.78 29.65 -24.00
N TYR A 601 -8.58 28.34 -24.20
CA TYR A 601 -7.89 27.80 -25.36
C TYR A 601 -8.41 26.40 -25.70
N ASP A 602 -8.54 26.12 -26.99
CA ASP A 602 -8.94 24.83 -27.54
C ASP A 602 -8.22 24.63 -28.89
N GLY A 603 -7.22 23.77 -28.91
CA GLY A 603 -6.38 23.62 -30.09
C GLY A 603 -5.28 22.56 -29.93
N THR A 604 -4.23 22.67 -30.76
CA THR A 604 -3.11 21.73 -30.69
C THR A 604 -2.14 22.10 -29.55
N PRO A 605 -1.39 21.16 -28.96
CA PRO A 605 -0.43 21.51 -27.91
C PRO A 605 0.72 22.40 -28.38
N ALA A 606 1.05 22.42 -29.67
CA ALA A 606 2.15 23.21 -30.21
C ALA A 606 1.83 24.72 -30.21
N GLU A 607 0.56 25.08 -30.41
CA GLU A 607 0.12 26.47 -30.60
C GLU A 607 -0.14 27.21 -29.27
N ILE A 608 -0.31 26.49 -28.14
CA ILE A 608 -0.67 27.08 -26.84
C ILE A 608 0.36 28.11 -26.34
N ARG A 609 1.65 27.93 -26.68
CA ARG A 609 2.73 28.85 -26.29
C ARG A 609 2.53 30.27 -26.84
N HIS A 610 1.67 30.42 -27.85
CA HIS A 610 1.33 31.69 -28.49
C HIS A 610 -0.10 32.17 -28.17
N ALA A 611 -0.88 31.41 -27.41
CA ALA A 611 -2.29 31.69 -27.14
C ALA A 611 -2.54 32.84 -26.14
N GLY A 612 -1.49 33.36 -25.50
CA GLY A 612 -1.59 34.44 -24.50
C GLY A 612 -2.26 34.02 -23.19
N THR A 613 -2.66 32.76 -23.03
CA THR A 613 -3.24 32.22 -21.80
C THR A 613 -2.19 32.10 -20.70
N LEU A 614 -2.63 32.00 -19.44
CA LEU A 614 -1.73 31.82 -18.30
C LEU A 614 -0.84 30.58 -18.49
N THR A 615 -1.45 29.46 -18.87
CA THR A 615 -0.75 28.20 -19.17
C THR A 615 0.24 28.39 -20.32
N GLY A 616 -0.18 29.06 -21.40
CA GLY A 616 0.68 29.38 -22.54
C GLY A 616 1.91 30.23 -22.16
N GLN A 617 1.77 31.16 -21.22
CA GLN A 617 2.87 32.01 -20.73
C GLN A 617 3.93 31.23 -19.95
N TYR A 618 3.54 30.19 -19.20
CA TYR A 618 4.50 29.30 -18.52
C TYR A 618 5.16 28.34 -19.51
N LEU A 619 4.38 27.72 -20.41
CA LEU A 619 4.91 26.78 -21.41
C LEU A 619 5.79 27.45 -22.48
N GLY A 620 5.55 28.74 -22.76
CA GLY A 620 6.39 29.55 -23.64
C GLY A 620 7.57 30.21 -22.95
N GLY A 621 7.75 30.01 -21.63
CA GLY A 621 8.85 30.56 -20.85
C GLY A 621 8.77 32.06 -20.56
N GLN A 622 7.68 32.74 -20.95
CA GLN A 622 7.47 34.16 -20.66
C GLN A 622 7.26 34.42 -19.16
N ARG A 623 6.78 33.41 -18.42
CA ARG A 623 6.64 33.42 -16.97
C ARG A 623 7.31 32.19 -16.37
N ARG A 624 8.02 32.36 -15.25
CA ARG A 624 8.69 31.28 -14.51
C ARG A 624 8.23 31.28 -13.06
N VAL A 625 8.19 30.11 -12.44
CA VAL A 625 7.71 29.94 -11.05
C VAL A 625 8.56 30.75 -10.06
N ALA A 626 9.89 30.67 -10.17
CA ALA A 626 10.81 31.41 -9.31
C ALA A 626 10.58 32.93 -9.37
N ASP A 627 10.43 33.48 -10.58
CA ASP A 627 10.19 34.91 -10.78
C ASP A 627 8.79 35.31 -10.28
N ALA A 628 7.77 34.48 -10.53
CA ALA A 628 6.39 34.70 -10.08
C ALA A 628 6.21 34.54 -8.56
N SER A 629 7.21 34.04 -7.85
CA SER A 629 7.23 33.85 -6.40
C SER A 629 8.24 34.75 -5.68
N ASP A 630 8.95 35.62 -6.40
CA ASP A 630 10.05 36.44 -5.88
C ASP A 630 11.10 35.59 -5.13
N TRP A 631 11.33 34.36 -5.60
CA TRP A 631 12.12 33.37 -4.87
C TRP A 631 13.61 33.59 -5.05
N VAL A 632 14.33 33.69 -3.92
CA VAL A 632 15.79 33.80 -3.88
C VAL A 632 16.36 32.61 -3.10
N ARG A 633 17.28 31.87 -3.72
CA ARG A 633 18.00 30.77 -3.07
C ARG A 633 18.85 31.30 -1.92
N ARG A 634 18.80 30.63 -0.78
CA ARG A 634 19.59 30.94 0.41
C ARG A 634 20.90 30.14 0.35
N PRO A 635 22.08 30.77 0.49
CA PRO A 635 23.36 30.07 0.36
C PRO A 635 23.53 29.03 1.46
N VAL A 636 24.16 27.90 1.13
CA VAL A 636 24.55 26.85 2.09
C VAL A 636 26.06 26.82 2.15
N ASP A 637 26.60 27.12 3.33
CA ASP A 637 28.04 27.13 3.62
C ASP A 637 28.38 26.15 4.76
N GLU A 638 29.65 26.12 5.17
CA GLU A 638 30.12 25.27 6.26
C GLU A 638 29.57 25.67 7.64
N ALA A 639 29.20 26.95 7.81
CA ALA A 639 28.63 27.47 9.05
C ALA A 639 27.13 27.20 9.19
N THR A 640 26.47 26.77 8.10
CA THR A 640 25.04 26.49 8.08
C THR A 640 24.72 25.31 9.00
N PRO A 641 23.84 25.47 10.01
CA PRO A 641 23.48 24.40 10.93
C PRO A 641 22.87 23.19 10.19
N ARG A 642 23.16 21.97 10.65
CA ARG A 642 22.81 20.73 9.95
C ARG A 642 22.21 19.68 10.90
N LEU A 643 21.20 18.99 10.39
CA LEU A 643 20.66 17.76 10.95
C LEU A 643 21.25 16.58 10.16
N VAL A 644 21.85 15.61 10.85
CA VAL A 644 22.51 14.46 10.21
C VAL A 644 21.81 13.17 10.63
N LEU A 645 21.30 12.43 9.64
CA LEU A 645 20.78 11.08 9.81
C LEU A 645 21.82 10.10 9.29
N GLU A 646 22.34 9.24 10.16
CA GLU A 646 23.42 8.32 9.83
C GLU A 646 22.92 6.88 9.63
N GLY A 647 23.34 6.27 8.53
CA GLY A 647 23.20 4.84 8.28
C GLY A 647 21.76 4.32 8.24
N ALA A 648 20.86 5.05 7.58
CA ALA A 648 19.49 4.60 7.37
C ALA A 648 19.47 3.34 6.47
N SER A 649 18.88 2.26 6.98
CA SER A 649 18.89 0.93 6.35
C SER A 649 17.52 0.25 6.38
N GLU A 650 16.45 1.03 6.52
CA GLU A 650 15.08 0.52 6.49
C GLU A 650 14.65 0.20 5.05
N HIS A 651 13.90 -0.90 4.88
CA HIS A 651 13.43 -1.39 3.57
C HIS A 651 14.56 -1.59 2.54
N ASN A 652 14.60 -0.77 1.48
CA ASN A 652 15.61 -0.86 0.43
C ASN A 652 16.79 0.11 0.63
N LEU A 653 16.79 0.92 1.70
CA LEU A 653 17.89 1.85 1.98
C LEU A 653 19.18 1.09 2.30
N GLN A 654 20.30 1.52 1.72
CA GLN A 654 21.60 0.88 1.80
C GLN A 654 22.58 1.73 2.63
N ASP A 655 22.39 1.72 3.95
CA ASP A 655 23.24 2.44 4.91
C ASP A 655 23.41 3.94 4.60
N VAL A 656 22.31 4.60 4.26
CA VAL A 656 22.29 5.97 3.74
C VAL A 656 22.54 6.97 4.85
N THR A 657 23.58 7.80 4.70
CA THR A 657 23.84 8.95 5.59
C THR A 657 23.53 10.25 4.86
N VAL A 658 22.66 11.10 5.43
CA VAL A 658 22.29 12.40 4.85
C VAL A 658 22.53 13.54 5.82
N SER A 659 23.08 14.64 5.30
CA SER A 659 23.28 15.90 6.01
C SER A 659 22.32 16.95 5.46
N ILE A 660 21.39 17.40 6.30
CA ILE A 660 20.27 18.26 5.94
C ILE A 660 20.55 19.66 6.51
N PRO A 661 20.81 20.69 5.67
CA PRO A 661 20.97 22.06 6.16
C PRO A 661 19.65 22.62 6.69
N LEU A 662 19.69 23.23 7.87
CA LEU A 662 18.54 23.85 8.54
C LEU A 662 18.33 25.28 8.03
N GLN A 663 17.10 25.80 8.22
CA GLN A 663 16.63 27.10 7.73
C GLN A 663 16.78 27.27 6.21
N ARG A 664 16.64 26.16 5.48
CA ARG A 664 16.76 26.06 4.03
C ARG A 664 15.58 25.26 3.47
N LEU A 665 15.33 25.43 2.18
CA LEU A 665 14.50 24.52 1.39
C LEU A 665 15.35 23.36 0.89
N VAL A 666 15.19 22.19 1.50
CA VAL A 666 15.84 20.95 1.09
C VAL A 666 14.86 20.09 0.32
N CYS A 667 15.18 19.72 -0.91
CA CYS A 667 14.36 18.78 -1.67
C CYS A 667 14.99 17.38 -1.72
N VAL A 668 14.17 16.36 -1.40
CA VAL A 668 14.51 14.95 -1.55
C VAL A 668 13.94 14.48 -2.88
N THR A 669 14.84 14.08 -3.78
CA THR A 669 14.56 13.74 -5.17
C THR A 669 14.99 12.31 -5.48
N GLY A 670 14.73 11.86 -6.70
CA GLY A 670 15.03 10.49 -7.13
C GLY A 670 13.81 9.74 -7.65
N VAL A 671 14.02 8.62 -8.31
CA VAL A 671 12.97 7.87 -9.03
C VAL A 671 11.93 7.25 -8.10
N SER A 672 10.76 6.86 -8.62
CA SER A 672 9.74 6.19 -7.81
C SER A 672 10.29 4.86 -7.27
N GLY A 673 10.10 4.61 -5.97
CA GLY A 673 10.67 3.44 -5.29
C GLY A 673 12.14 3.57 -4.87
N SER A 674 12.80 4.73 -5.04
CA SER A 674 14.21 4.90 -4.62
C SER A 674 14.45 4.96 -3.11
N GLY A 675 13.38 5.08 -2.30
CA GLY A 675 13.45 5.15 -0.83
C GLY A 675 13.18 6.53 -0.21
N LYS A 676 12.71 7.53 -0.98
CA LYS A 676 12.41 8.90 -0.51
C LYS A 676 11.47 8.93 0.70
N SER A 677 10.28 8.33 0.56
CA SER A 677 9.30 8.27 1.64
C SER A 677 9.82 7.45 2.81
N THR A 678 10.55 6.35 2.58
CA THR A 678 11.15 5.57 3.67
C THR A 678 12.16 6.39 4.48
N LEU A 679 13.04 7.15 3.81
CA LEU A 679 14.02 8.00 4.48
C LEU A 679 13.34 9.06 5.37
N ILE A 680 12.31 9.73 4.86
CA ILE A 680 11.68 10.86 5.56
C ILE A 680 10.55 10.44 6.50
N GLN A 681 9.60 9.63 6.02
CA GLN A 681 8.39 9.26 6.74
C GLN A 681 8.60 8.08 7.71
N ASP A 682 9.39 7.07 7.34
CA ASP A 682 9.55 5.85 8.15
C ASP A 682 10.78 5.91 9.07
N VAL A 683 11.81 6.67 8.69
CA VAL A 683 13.06 6.81 9.48
C VAL A 683 13.13 8.18 10.17
N LEU A 684 13.27 9.28 9.42
CA LEU A 684 13.59 10.60 9.98
C LEU A 684 12.49 11.15 10.89
N HIS A 685 11.24 11.18 10.42
CA HIS A 685 10.13 11.75 11.19
C HIS A 685 9.84 10.97 12.48
N PRO A 686 9.77 9.62 12.50
CA PRO A 686 9.61 8.86 13.73
C PRO A 686 10.82 8.99 14.66
N ALA A 687 12.05 9.09 14.13
CA ALA A 687 13.23 9.32 14.94
C ALA A 687 13.19 10.68 15.66
N LEU A 688 12.76 11.73 14.95
CA LEU A 688 12.53 13.06 15.50
C LEU A 688 11.37 13.09 16.51
N ALA A 689 10.24 12.46 16.18
CA ALA A 689 9.10 12.35 17.09
C ALA A 689 9.50 11.65 18.40
N ARG A 690 10.33 10.61 18.32
CA ARG A 690 10.90 9.93 19.47
C ARG A 690 11.87 10.82 20.27
N HIS A 691 12.72 11.58 19.58
CA HIS A 691 13.59 12.58 20.20
C HIS A 691 12.78 13.62 21.01
N PHE A 692 11.62 14.04 20.50
CA PHE A 692 10.70 14.94 21.20
C PHE A 692 9.75 14.25 22.19
N GLY A 693 9.93 12.94 22.45
CA GLY A 693 9.12 12.19 23.43
C GLY A 693 7.66 11.95 23.00
N ARG A 694 7.34 12.11 21.71
CA ARG A 694 6.02 11.82 21.16
C ARG A 694 5.85 10.30 20.99
N ALA A 695 4.63 9.81 21.19
CA ALA A 695 4.33 8.42 20.86
C ALA A 695 4.23 8.29 19.35
N THR A 696 5.06 7.44 18.79
CA THR A 696 5.13 7.12 17.36
C THR A 696 5.47 5.64 17.22
N GLU A 697 5.21 5.08 16.05
CA GLU A 697 5.76 3.77 15.67
C GLU A 697 7.30 3.79 15.77
N ALA A 698 7.91 2.61 15.91
CA ALA A 698 9.36 2.51 15.99
C ALA A 698 9.99 3.09 14.71
N PRO A 699 11.00 3.99 14.83
CA PRO A 699 11.71 4.48 13.66
C PRO A 699 12.37 3.31 12.93
N GLY A 700 12.36 3.36 11.61
CA GLY A 700 13.09 2.42 10.77
C GLY A 700 14.58 2.37 11.13
N ALA A 701 15.24 1.28 10.73
CA ALA A 701 16.64 1.03 11.08
C ALA A 701 17.56 2.19 10.65
N HIS A 702 18.31 2.75 11.62
CA HIS A 702 19.33 3.78 11.43
C HIS A 702 20.37 3.71 12.56
N ARG A 703 21.57 4.28 12.36
CA ARG A 703 22.63 4.31 13.38
C ARG A 703 22.47 5.44 14.38
N ALA A 704 22.30 6.66 13.90
CA ALA A 704 22.27 7.84 14.75
C ALA A 704 21.51 9.01 14.10
N LEU A 705 21.02 9.92 14.95
CA LEU A 705 20.44 11.20 14.55
C LEU A 705 21.13 12.31 15.35
N VAL A 706 21.90 13.15 14.68
CA VAL A 706 22.74 14.20 15.27
C VAL A 706 22.23 15.57 14.84
N GLY A 707 22.18 16.55 15.75
CA GLY A 707 21.68 17.89 15.45
C GLY A 707 20.17 18.08 15.67
N ALA A 708 19.49 17.07 16.22
CA ALA A 708 18.05 17.16 16.53
C ALA A 708 17.73 18.18 17.64
N GLU A 709 18.71 18.51 18.48
CA GLU A 709 18.61 19.54 19.53
C GLU A 709 18.53 20.97 18.98
N GLN A 710 18.84 21.18 17.69
CA GLN A 710 18.83 22.48 17.04
C GLN A 710 17.43 22.91 16.57
N ILE A 711 16.43 22.03 16.67
CA ILE A 711 15.04 22.29 16.26
C ILE A 711 14.07 22.07 17.43
N GLY A 712 13.02 22.89 17.49
CA GLY A 712 12.04 22.84 18.57
C GLY A 712 10.94 21.80 18.36
N ASP A 713 10.65 21.46 17.10
CA ASP A 713 9.62 20.49 16.73
C ASP A 713 9.81 19.95 15.30
N ALA A 714 9.21 18.81 14.98
CA ALA A 714 9.11 18.25 13.64
C ALA A 714 7.64 17.98 13.27
N VAL A 715 7.26 18.40 12.07
CA VAL A 715 5.89 18.31 11.55
C VAL A 715 5.93 17.67 10.17
N PHE A 716 5.26 16.53 10.01
CA PHE A 716 5.06 15.89 8.70
C PHE A 716 3.69 16.29 8.14
N VAL A 717 3.68 16.80 6.91
CA VAL A 717 2.49 17.32 6.21
C VAL A 717 2.26 16.53 4.93
N ASP A 718 1.39 15.52 5.03
CA ASP A 718 1.02 14.62 3.93
C ASP A 718 -0.31 15.02 3.27
N GLN A 719 -0.68 14.29 2.23
CA GLN A 719 -1.96 14.43 1.52
C GLN A 719 -3.11 13.65 2.19
N SER A 720 -2.89 13.08 3.38
CA SER A 720 -3.97 12.35 4.07
C SER A 720 -5.16 13.27 4.35
N PRO A 721 -6.42 12.76 4.24
CA PRO A 721 -7.59 13.57 4.52
C PRO A 721 -7.52 14.11 5.96
N ILE A 722 -7.62 15.43 6.12
CA ILE A 722 -7.58 16.10 7.44
C ILE A 722 -8.64 15.53 8.39
N GLY A 723 -9.81 15.18 7.86
CA GLY A 723 -10.90 14.59 8.62
C GLY A 723 -11.80 13.73 7.75
N LYS A 724 -12.35 12.66 8.34
CA LYS A 724 -13.31 11.76 7.67
C LYS A 724 -14.76 12.23 7.79
N THR A 725 -15.02 13.32 8.51
CA THR A 725 -16.37 13.76 8.82
C THR A 725 -16.70 15.05 8.06
N ALA A 726 -17.94 15.17 7.60
CA ALA A 726 -18.46 16.40 7.00
C ALA A 726 -18.58 17.58 7.99
N ARG A 727 -18.19 17.35 9.26
CA ARG A 727 -18.18 18.35 10.34
C ARG A 727 -16.92 19.22 10.35
N SER A 728 -15.86 18.83 9.64
CA SER A 728 -14.72 19.72 9.43
C SER A 728 -14.91 20.46 8.11
N ASN A 729 -14.58 21.75 8.10
CA ASN A 729 -14.58 22.64 6.94
C ASN A 729 -13.40 23.63 7.04
N PRO A 730 -12.99 24.28 5.94
CA PRO A 730 -11.88 25.23 5.93
C PRO A 730 -11.96 26.29 7.04
N ALA A 731 -13.14 26.89 7.25
CA ALA A 731 -13.31 27.93 8.25
C ALA A 731 -13.12 27.42 9.69
N SER A 732 -13.63 26.23 10.02
CA SER A 732 -13.45 25.62 11.34
C SER A 732 -12.01 25.15 11.57
N TYR A 733 -11.31 24.74 10.51
CA TYR A 733 -9.94 24.23 10.60
C TYR A 733 -8.93 25.32 10.97
N VAL A 734 -8.98 26.48 10.30
CA VAL A 734 -8.09 27.62 10.61
C VAL A 734 -8.57 28.48 11.79
N GLY A 735 -9.73 28.15 12.36
CA GLY A 735 -10.36 28.91 13.44
C GLY A 735 -11.13 30.16 13.01
N ALA A 736 -11.28 30.43 11.71
CA ALA A 736 -12.08 31.54 11.19
C ALA A 736 -13.55 31.47 11.62
N PHE A 737 -14.08 30.27 11.73
CA PHE A 737 -15.45 30.06 12.13
C PHE A 737 -15.74 30.55 13.56
N ASP A 738 -14.76 30.51 14.46
CA ASP A 738 -14.93 30.99 15.84
C ASP A 738 -15.11 32.51 15.90
N GLU A 739 -14.33 33.26 15.10
CA GLU A 739 -14.46 34.70 14.99
C GLU A 739 -15.78 35.10 14.31
N ILE A 740 -16.19 34.38 13.27
CA ILE A 740 -17.49 34.59 12.61
C ILE A 740 -18.64 34.35 13.60
N ARG A 741 -18.62 33.27 14.39
CA ARG A 741 -19.66 32.99 15.39
C ARG A 741 -19.77 34.08 16.45
N LYS A 742 -18.65 34.69 16.86
CA LYS A 742 -18.65 35.83 17.79
C LYS A 742 -19.32 37.06 17.19
N LEU A 743 -19.21 37.28 15.87
CA LEU A 743 -19.92 38.37 15.19
C LEU A 743 -21.43 38.14 15.18
N PHE A 744 -21.88 36.92 14.86
CA PHE A 744 -23.31 36.57 14.87
C PHE A 744 -23.92 36.68 16.27
N ALA A 745 -23.19 36.28 17.32
CA ALA A 745 -23.64 36.45 18.71
C ALA A 745 -23.82 37.94 19.12
N LYS A 746 -23.17 38.87 18.41
CA LYS A 746 -23.31 40.32 18.65
C LYS A 746 -24.46 40.96 17.87
N ALA A 747 -25.08 40.24 16.92
CA ALA A 747 -26.18 40.75 16.11
C ALA A 747 -27.39 41.16 16.99
N PRO A 748 -28.17 42.19 16.61
CA PRO A 748 -29.30 42.66 17.42
C PRO A 748 -30.31 41.57 17.78
N LEU A 749 -30.71 40.76 16.78
CA LEU A 749 -31.66 39.67 16.98
C LEU A 749 -31.09 38.54 17.87
N ALA A 750 -29.79 38.24 17.73
CA ALA A 750 -29.13 37.24 18.57
C ALA A 750 -29.11 37.67 20.05
N LYS A 751 -28.82 38.95 20.33
CA LYS A 751 -28.86 39.51 21.68
C LYS A 751 -30.26 39.49 22.28
N GLN A 752 -31.28 39.82 21.49
CA GLN A 752 -32.69 39.77 21.93
C GLN A 752 -33.13 38.35 22.32
N ARG A 753 -32.65 37.33 21.58
CA ARG A 753 -32.98 35.91 21.84
C ARG A 753 -32.03 35.20 22.80
N GLY A 754 -31.03 35.91 23.35
CA GLY A 754 -30.04 35.32 24.27
C GLY A 754 -29.11 34.28 23.61
N TYR A 755 -28.95 34.34 22.28
CA TYR A 755 -28.08 33.40 21.56
C TYR A 755 -26.61 33.72 21.81
N THR A 756 -25.81 32.67 22.02
CA THR A 756 -24.36 32.77 22.24
C THR A 756 -23.60 32.31 21.01
N ALA A 757 -22.28 32.50 20.97
CA ALA A 757 -21.43 31.94 19.90
C ALA A 757 -21.54 30.40 19.83
N GLY A 758 -21.88 29.74 20.94
CA GLY A 758 -22.15 28.29 20.98
C GLY A 758 -23.38 27.92 20.14
N THR A 759 -24.43 28.74 20.15
CA THR A 759 -25.67 28.49 19.41
C THR A 759 -25.44 28.40 17.90
N PHE A 760 -24.51 29.18 17.36
CA PHE A 760 -24.14 29.18 15.94
C PHE A 760 -23.12 28.07 15.57
N SER A 761 -22.76 27.18 16.51
CA SER A 761 -21.90 26.02 16.23
C SER A 761 -22.70 24.85 15.69
N PHE A 762 -22.39 24.38 14.47
CA PHE A 762 -22.95 23.13 13.96
C PHE A 762 -22.34 21.87 14.63
N ASN A 763 -21.18 21.99 15.31
CA ASN A 763 -20.48 20.86 15.93
C ASN A 763 -21.04 20.49 17.31
N SER A 764 -21.35 21.49 18.12
CA SER A 764 -21.63 21.33 19.55
C SER A 764 -22.74 22.24 20.06
N GLY A 765 -23.42 23.00 19.18
CA GLY A 765 -24.45 23.96 19.55
C GLY A 765 -25.87 23.42 19.42
N ASP A 766 -26.79 23.97 20.21
CA ASP A 766 -28.22 23.64 20.19
C ASP A 766 -28.95 24.13 18.92
N GLY A 767 -28.33 25.05 18.18
CA GLY A 767 -28.87 25.62 16.94
C GLY A 767 -28.77 24.72 15.70
N ARG A 768 -28.09 23.58 15.79
CA ARG A 768 -27.89 22.68 14.65
C ARG A 768 -29.16 21.92 14.26
N CYS A 769 -29.26 21.53 13.00
CA CYS A 769 -30.31 20.64 12.51
C CYS A 769 -30.25 19.30 13.28
N PRO A 770 -31.38 18.84 13.87
CA PRO A 770 -31.40 17.61 14.67
C PRO A 770 -31.18 16.34 13.83
N THR A 771 -31.63 16.33 12.58
CA THR A 771 -31.64 15.17 11.69
C THR A 771 -30.24 14.79 11.23
N CYS A 772 -29.52 15.73 10.62
CA CYS A 772 -28.14 15.50 10.21
C CYS A 772 -27.12 15.74 11.35
N GLY A 773 -27.59 16.17 12.52
CA GLY A 773 -26.74 16.54 13.67
C GLY A 773 -25.71 17.63 13.35
N GLY A 774 -26.03 18.55 12.43
CA GLY A 774 -25.17 19.65 11.98
C GLY A 774 -24.18 19.31 10.85
N SER A 775 -24.24 18.12 10.26
CA SER A 775 -23.37 17.77 9.11
C SER A 775 -23.85 18.39 7.79
N GLY A 776 -25.16 18.60 7.65
CA GLY A 776 -25.80 19.05 6.40
C GLY A 776 -26.06 17.92 5.39
N PHE A 777 -25.48 16.74 5.60
CA PHE A 777 -25.54 15.62 4.66
C PHE A 777 -25.83 14.30 5.38
N GLU A 778 -26.46 13.38 4.68
CA GLU A 778 -26.63 11.98 5.09
C GLU A 778 -25.68 11.11 4.28
N HIS A 779 -25.00 10.20 4.97
CA HIS A 779 -24.11 9.23 4.33
C HIS A 779 -24.91 7.97 3.99
N VAL A 780 -25.01 7.67 2.70
CA VAL A 780 -25.72 6.48 2.20
C VAL A 780 -24.68 5.49 1.68
N GLU A 781 -24.62 4.32 2.34
CA GLU A 781 -23.75 3.22 1.92
C GLU A 781 -24.36 2.50 0.71
N MET A 782 -23.56 2.37 -0.35
CA MET A 782 -23.98 1.76 -1.62
C MET A 782 -23.34 0.37 -1.79
N GLN A 783 -24.08 -0.62 -2.29
CA GLN A 783 -23.55 -2.00 -2.38
C GLN A 783 -22.55 -2.23 -3.52
N PHE A 784 -22.72 -1.52 -4.65
CA PHE A 784 -21.95 -1.75 -5.89
C PHE A 784 -21.25 -0.49 -6.42
N LEU A 785 -21.47 0.64 -5.77
CA LEU A 785 -20.92 1.95 -6.13
C LEU A 785 -20.27 2.56 -4.90
N SER A 786 -19.46 3.58 -5.10
CA SER A 786 -18.91 4.37 -3.99
C SER A 786 -20.05 4.99 -3.17
N ASP A 787 -19.86 5.05 -1.84
CA ASP A 787 -20.80 5.68 -0.93
C ASP A 787 -21.07 7.13 -1.35
N VAL A 788 -22.32 7.58 -1.17
CA VAL A 788 -22.76 8.91 -1.61
C VAL A 788 -23.23 9.74 -0.41
N TYR A 789 -22.85 11.02 -0.40
CA TYR A 789 -23.36 12.00 0.56
C TYR A 789 -24.54 12.74 -0.07
N LEU A 790 -25.74 12.52 0.47
CA LEU A 790 -26.95 13.20 0.03
C LEU A 790 -27.24 14.40 0.93
N ARG A 791 -27.82 15.47 0.39
CA ARG A 791 -28.25 16.61 1.20
C ARG A 791 -29.30 16.16 2.22
N CYS A 792 -29.22 16.69 3.44
CA CYS A 792 -30.19 16.39 4.48
C CYS A 792 -31.58 16.91 4.06
N PRO A 793 -32.63 16.07 4.09
CA PRO A 793 -33.96 16.46 3.63
C PRO A 793 -34.60 17.58 4.46
N ASP A 794 -34.20 17.73 5.73
CA ASP A 794 -34.84 18.68 6.64
C ASP A 794 -34.20 20.08 6.64
N CYS A 795 -32.91 20.17 6.34
CA CYS A 795 -32.19 21.45 6.35
C CYS A 795 -31.61 21.83 4.98
N ASP A 796 -31.75 20.97 3.97
CA ASP A 796 -31.21 21.13 2.62
C ASP A 796 -29.74 21.59 2.62
N GLY A 797 -28.91 20.96 3.46
CA GLY A 797 -27.50 21.29 3.57
C GLY A 797 -27.15 22.49 4.46
N SER A 798 -28.12 23.29 4.91
CA SER A 798 -27.86 24.51 5.71
C SER A 798 -27.26 24.25 7.10
N ARG A 799 -27.38 23.02 7.63
CA ARG A 799 -26.83 22.56 8.94
C ARG A 799 -27.51 23.11 10.18
N TYR A 800 -28.43 24.06 10.06
CA TYR A 800 -29.06 24.76 11.19
C TYR A 800 -30.57 24.56 11.24
N ARG A 801 -31.16 24.90 12.38
CA ARG A 801 -32.61 25.10 12.51
C ARG A 801 -33.01 26.42 11.86
N ALA A 802 -34.24 26.49 11.35
CA ALA A 802 -34.77 27.68 10.68
C ALA A 802 -34.64 28.96 11.53
N GLU A 803 -34.93 28.89 12.83
CA GLU A 803 -34.86 30.03 13.77
C GLU A 803 -33.46 30.68 13.87
N ILE A 804 -32.40 29.90 13.62
CA ILE A 804 -31.01 30.38 13.65
C ILE A 804 -30.67 31.14 12.37
N LEU A 805 -31.25 30.71 11.23
CA LEU A 805 -31.05 31.34 9.93
C LEU A 805 -31.72 32.72 9.82
N GLU A 806 -32.65 33.03 10.74
CA GLU A 806 -33.26 34.36 10.85
C GLU A 806 -32.27 35.43 11.34
N VAL A 807 -31.22 35.04 12.07
CA VAL A 807 -30.19 35.98 12.51
C VAL A 807 -29.31 36.35 11.33
N LYS A 808 -29.33 37.62 10.94
CA LYS A 808 -28.55 38.15 9.83
C LYS A 808 -27.57 39.23 10.29
N ILE A 809 -26.46 39.34 9.57
CA ILE A 809 -25.52 40.45 9.65
C ILE A 809 -25.46 41.17 8.30
N GLU A 810 -25.26 42.49 8.32
CA GLU A 810 -25.06 43.28 7.11
C GLU A 810 -23.58 43.34 6.74
N ARG A 811 -23.24 42.93 5.51
CA ARG A 811 -21.90 43.01 4.93
C ARG A 811 -22.03 43.31 3.43
N GLY A 812 -21.28 44.29 2.92
CA GLY A 812 -21.27 44.64 1.49
C GLY A 812 -22.67 44.92 0.89
N GLY A 813 -23.59 45.50 1.66
CA GLY A 813 -24.97 45.75 1.25
C GLY A 813 -25.88 44.51 1.21
N ARG A 814 -25.41 43.35 1.67
CA ARG A 814 -26.16 42.08 1.75
C ARG A 814 -26.47 41.73 3.21
N ALA A 815 -27.68 41.25 3.48
CA ALA A 815 -28.05 40.67 4.77
C ALA A 815 -27.84 39.15 4.73
N LEU A 816 -26.79 38.68 5.42
CA LEU A 816 -26.32 37.30 5.35
C LEU A 816 -26.62 36.55 6.65
N GLY A 817 -27.24 35.37 6.55
CA GLY A 817 -27.33 34.40 7.63
C GLY A 817 -26.03 33.58 7.78
N ILE A 818 -25.93 32.80 8.85
CA ILE A 818 -24.71 31.99 9.11
C ILE A 818 -24.47 30.93 8.02
N ALA A 819 -25.54 30.35 7.46
CA ALA A 819 -25.43 29.40 6.34
C ALA A 819 -24.97 30.10 5.06
N ASP A 820 -25.48 31.31 4.77
CA ASP A 820 -25.06 32.09 3.61
C ASP A 820 -23.56 32.40 3.67
N VAL A 821 -23.05 32.74 4.87
CA VAL A 821 -21.61 32.99 5.08
C VAL A 821 -20.78 31.73 4.82
N LEU A 822 -21.27 30.55 5.21
CA LEU A 822 -20.58 29.28 4.97
C LEU A 822 -20.56 28.89 3.47
N GLU A 823 -21.49 29.40 2.67
CA GLU A 823 -21.52 29.17 1.22
C GLU A 823 -20.59 30.11 0.43
N LEU A 824 -20.11 31.20 1.05
CA LEU A 824 -19.14 32.10 0.43
C LEU A 824 -17.82 31.39 0.15
N THR A 825 -17.23 31.72 -0.99
CA THR A 825 -15.80 31.45 -1.23
C THR A 825 -14.94 32.26 -0.27
N VAL A 826 -13.72 31.80 -0.01
CA VAL A 826 -12.75 32.52 0.82
C VAL A 826 -12.48 33.92 0.26
N SER A 827 -12.39 34.07 -1.07
CA SER A 827 -12.23 35.36 -1.74
C SER A 827 -13.39 36.32 -1.46
N GLU A 828 -14.63 35.86 -1.60
CA GLU A 828 -15.82 36.68 -1.28
C GLU A 828 -15.86 37.03 0.21
N ALA A 829 -15.52 36.08 1.08
CA ALA A 829 -15.48 36.32 2.53
C ALA A 829 -14.43 37.38 2.88
N VAL A 830 -13.22 37.32 2.32
CA VAL A 830 -12.18 38.33 2.54
C VAL A 830 -12.66 39.72 2.09
N ALA A 831 -13.36 39.83 0.97
CA ALA A 831 -13.92 41.10 0.50
C ALA A 831 -15.06 41.62 1.42
N LEU A 832 -15.98 40.74 1.82
CA LEU A 832 -17.15 41.11 2.64
C LEU A 832 -16.78 41.43 4.10
N PHE A 833 -15.77 40.75 4.64
CA PHE A 833 -15.26 40.93 6.01
C PHE A 833 -14.01 41.84 6.05
N ALA A 834 -13.80 42.69 5.04
CA ALA A 834 -12.63 43.57 4.94
C ALA A 834 -12.44 44.51 6.16
N ALA A 835 -13.53 44.85 6.87
CA ALA A 835 -13.49 45.67 8.08
C ALA A 835 -13.24 44.87 9.38
N ASP A 836 -13.32 43.53 9.32
CA ASP A 836 -13.23 42.63 10.48
C ASP A 836 -11.82 42.04 10.59
N ALA A 837 -10.87 42.79 11.16
CA ALA A 837 -9.45 42.44 11.20
C ALA A 837 -9.14 41.04 11.78
N GLU A 838 -9.86 40.61 12.82
CA GLU A 838 -9.65 39.29 13.42
C GLU A 838 -10.13 38.15 12.52
N VAL A 839 -11.14 38.36 11.66
CA VAL A 839 -11.59 37.38 10.66
C VAL A 839 -10.59 37.31 9.51
N LEU A 840 -10.13 38.46 9.01
CA LEU A 840 -9.13 38.50 7.93
C LEU A 840 -7.82 37.81 8.33
N ARG A 841 -7.37 38.00 9.57
CA ARG A 841 -6.13 37.40 10.07
C ARG A 841 -6.11 35.88 9.95
N VAL A 842 -7.26 35.22 10.12
CA VAL A 842 -7.39 33.75 10.06
C VAL A 842 -7.81 33.24 8.68
N LEU A 843 -8.42 34.09 7.84
CA LEU A 843 -8.73 33.76 6.44
C LEU A 843 -7.54 33.97 5.50
N GLN A 844 -6.68 34.96 5.76
CA GLN A 844 -5.55 35.29 4.89
C GLN A 844 -4.60 34.11 4.63
N PRO A 845 -4.28 33.25 5.62
CA PRO A 845 -3.48 32.05 5.37
C PRO A 845 -4.08 31.10 4.33
N ILE A 846 -5.41 31.03 4.20
CA ILE A 846 -6.07 30.21 3.17
C ILE A 846 -5.88 30.82 1.78
N VAL A 847 -5.93 32.15 1.67
CA VAL A 847 -5.63 32.87 0.42
C VAL A 847 -4.16 32.72 0.04
N ASP A 848 -3.26 32.83 1.02
CA ASP A 848 -1.81 32.76 0.81
C ASP A 848 -1.36 31.42 0.21
N VAL A 849 -2.08 30.33 0.50
CA VAL A 849 -1.84 29.00 -0.09
C VAL A 849 -2.63 28.75 -1.38
N GLY A 850 -3.34 29.76 -1.90
CA GLY A 850 -4.07 29.69 -3.17
C GLY A 850 -5.46 29.02 -3.11
N LEU A 851 -6.03 28.82 -1.92
CA LEU A 851 -7.35 28.21 -1.73
C LEU A 851 -8.48 29.24 -1.67
N GLU A 852 -8.28 30.40 -2.30
CA GLU A 852 -9.24 31.52 -2.32
C GLU A 852 -10.60 31.17 -2.95
N TYR A 853 -10.66 30.12 -3.78
CA TYR A 853 -11.88 29.65 -4.46
C TYR A 853 -12.71 28.65 -3.64
N VAL A 854 -12.15 28.09 -2.56
CA VAL A 854 -12.83 27.09 -1.74
C VAL A 854 -13.92 27.77 -0.90
N LYS A 855 -15.06 27.10 -0.71
CA LYS A 855 -16.12 27.62 0.17
C LYS A 855 -15.76 27.43 1.64
N LEU A 856 -16.08 28.42 2.48
CA LEU A 856 -15.80 28.39 3.93
C LEU A 856 -16.37 27.13 4.62
N GLY A 857 -17.57 26.74 4.21
CA GLY A 857 -18.33 25.62 4.75
C GLY A 857 -18.08 24.29 4.06
N GLN A 858 -17.29 24.22 2.99
CA GLN A 858 -17.08 23.00 2.21
C GLN A 858 -16.64 21.85 3.12
N PRO A 859 -17.32 20.68 3.08
CA PRO A 859 -16.88 19.52 3.85
C PRO A 859 -15.44 19.13 3.47
N VAL A 860 -14.58 18.96 4.47
CA VAL A 860 -13.18 18.58 4.21
C VAL A 860 -13.00 17.25 3.46
N PRO A 861 -13.86 16.23 3.62
CA PRO A 861 -13.77 15.02 2.80
C PRO A 861 -13.95 15.23 1.29
N THR A 862 -14.54 16.36 0.86
CA THR A 862 -14.72 16.68 -0.56
C THR A 862 -13.58 17.54 -1.12
N LEU A 863 -12.56 17.84 -0.32
CA LEU A 863 -11.34 18.50 -0.79
C LEU A 863 -10.41 17.49 -1.45
N SER A 864 -9.70 17.90 -2.49
CA SER A 864 -8.63 17.08 -3.08
C SER A 864 -7.47 16.87 -2.11
N GLY A 865 -6.62 15.88 -2.35
CA GLY A 865 -5.42 15.63 -1.54
C GLY A 865 -4.53 16.86 -1.41
N GLY A 866 -4.26 17.54 -2.54
CA GLY A 866 -3.49 18.78 -2.58
C GLY A 866 -4.20 19.98 -1.92
N GLU A 867 -5.54 20.06 -1.97
CA GLU A 867 -6.30 21.08 -1.23
C GLU A 867 -6.23 20.85 0.28
N ALA A 868 -6.38 19.60 0.72
CA ALA A 868 -6.25 19.23 2.13
C ALA A 868 -4.83 19.55 2.66
N GLN A 869 -3.78 19.24 1.89
CA GLN A 869 -2.42 19.55 2.26
C GLN A 869 -2.17 21.06 2.37
N ARG A 870 -2.64 21.86 1.40
CA ARG A 870 -2.57 23.33 1.45
C ARG A 870 -3.35 23.91 2.63
N LEU A 871 -4.50 23.33 2.97
CA LEU A 871 -5.27 23.75 4.14
C LEU A 871 -4.53 23.45 5.46
N LYS A 872 -3.80 22.33 5.58
CA LYS A 872 -2.89 22.06 6.71
C LYS A 872 -1.81 23.14 6.80
N LEU A 873 -1.18 23.48 5.67
CA LEU A 873 -0.19 24.56 5.59
C LEU A 873 -0.77 25.92 6.04
N ALA A 874 -1.99 26.26 5.61
CA ALA A 874 -2.69 27.46 6.06
C ALA A 874 -2.92 27.47 7.59
N GLY A 875 -3.22 26.31 8.19
CA GLY A 875 -3.30 26.15 9.64
C GLY A 875 -2.00 26.51 10.35
N PHE A 876 -0.85 26.01 9.86
CA PHE A 876 0.46 26.32 10.45
C PHE A 876 0.86 27.79 10.26
N LEU A 877 0.56 28.39 9.10
CA LEU A 877 0.74 29.82 8.88
C LEU A 877 -0.11 30.65 9.86
N ALA A 878 -1.36 30.23 10.11
CA ALA A 878 -2.24 30.88 11.07
C ALA A 878 -1.72 30.78 12.52
N GLU A 879 -1.17 29.62 12.92
CA GLU A 879 -0.52 29.44 14.22
C GLU A 879 0.72 30.34 14.38
N THR A 880 1.57 30.38 13.36
CA THR A 880 2.82 31.15 13.35
C THR A 880 2.53 32.65 13.47
N ALA A 881 1.52 33.14 12.73
CA ALA A 881 1.05 34.52 12.83
C ALA A 881 0.50 34.86 14.24
N GLN A 882 -0.10 33.91 14.94
CA GLN A 882 -0.54 34.10 16.33
C GLN A 882 0.62 34.12 17.33
N ALA A 883 1.63 33.28 17.13
CA ALA A 883 2.81 33.22 17.98
C ALA A 883 3.69 34.48 17.86
N ALA A 884 3.80 35.05 16.66
CA ALA A 884 4.55 36.29 16.40
C ALA A 884 4.02 37.50 17.20
N ARG A 885 2.72 37.56 17.53
CA ARG A 885 2.14 38.62 18.40
C ARG A 885 2.71 38.62 19.84
N LYS A 886 3.38 37.54 20.28
CA LYS A 886 3.84 37.38 21.66
C LYS A 886 5.35 37.52 21.86
N ARG A 887 6.18 37.71 20.81
CA ARG A 887 7.64 37.58 20.93
C ARG A 887 8.44 38.59 20.09
N VAL A 888 9.63 38.93 20.58
CA VAL A 888 10.68 39.70 19.87
C VAL A 888 11.79 38.71 19.52
N ALA A 889 12.09 38.57 18.22
CA ALA A 889 13.13 37.74 17.57
C ALA A 889 13.22 36.25 18.00
N PRO A 890 12.95 35.28 17.10
CA PRO A 890 13.11 33.86 17.43
C PRO A 890 14.60 33.48 17.52
N ASP A 891 14.95 32.77 18.59
CA ASP A 891 16.25 32.09 18.73
C ASP A 891 16.30 30.90 17.77
N ALA A 892 17.48 30.54 17.24
CA ALA A 892 17.60 29.49 16.22
C ALA A 892 17.08 28.11 16.71
N SER A 893 17.11 27.86 18.02
CA SER A 893 16.61 26.64 18.67
C SER A 893 15.08 26.54 18.80
N GLU A 894 14.32 27.56 18.39
CA GLU A 894 12.85 27.53 18.41
C GLU A 894 12.20 27.19 17.06
N GLY A 895 13.00 27.10 15.99
CA GLY A 895 12.52 26.77 14.64
C GLY A 895 11.95 25.35 14.55
N ARG A 896 10.84 25.18 13.81
CA ARG A 896 10.27 23.87 13.50
C ARG A 896 10.83 23.34 12.17
N LEU A 897 10.95 22.03 12.04
CA LEU A 897 11.21 21.33 10.79
C LEU A 897 9.89 20.85 10.17
N PHE A 898 9.52 21.40 9.01
CA PHE A 898 8.38 20.91 8.25
C PHE A 898 8.85 19.96 7.15
N MET A 899 8.19 18.83 7.04
CA MET A 899 8.43 17.81 6.01
C MET A 899 7.17 17.67 5.16
N PHE A 900 7.24 17.99 3.87
CA PHE A 900 6.13 17.90 2.93
C PHE A 900 6.34 16.73 1.97
N ASP A 901 5.27 15.98 1.73
CA ASP A 901 5.24 14.90 0.75
C ASP A 901 4.50 15.36 -0.52
N GLU A 902 5.25 15.53 -1.62
CA GLU A 902 4.79 15.94 -2.95
C GLU A 902 3.77 17.11 -2.94
N PRO A 903 4.11 18.27 -2.36
CA PRO A 903 3.18 19.39 -2.19
C PRO A 903 2.75 20.08 -3.49
N THR A 904 3.41 19.81 -4.63
CA THR A 904 3.00 20.33 -5.94
C THR A 904 2.01 19.43 -6.68
N THR A 905 1.60 18.31 -6.08
CA THR A 905 0.61 17.40 -6.66
C THR A 905 -0.66 18.16 -7.06
N GLY A 906 -1.02 18.06 -8.34
CA GLY A 906 -2.19 18.70 -8.92
C GLY A 906 -2.19 20.22 -8.93
N LEU A 907 -1.01 20.83 -8.84
CA LEU A 907 -0.87 22.28 -8.93
C LEU A 907 -0.45 22.69 -10.33
N HIS A 908 -1.17 23.67 -10.85
CA HIS A 908 -0.75 24.43 -12.02
C HIS A 908 0.46 25.32 -11.66
N PHE A 909 1.29 25.71 -12.64
CA PHE A 909 2.50 26.51 -12.44
C PHE A 909 2.29 27.77 -11.55
N ASP A 910 1.18 28.47 -11.74
CA ASP A 910 0.84 29.65 -10.93
C ASP A 910 0.53 29.32 -9.47
N ASP A 911 -0.09 28.17 -9.22
CA ASP A 911 -0.37 27.68 -7.87
C ASP A 911 0.91 27.21 -7.18
N ILE A 912 1.86 26.62 -7.94
CA ILE A 912 3.21 26.32 -7.43
C ILE A 912 3.90 27.62 -7.00
N ALA A 913 3.79 28.70 -7.77
CA ALA A 913 4.36 29.99 -7.39
C ALA A 913 3.75 30.54 -6.09
N LYS A 914 2.44 30.37 -5.88
CA LYS A 914 1.77 30.73 -4.60
C LYS A 914 2.28 29.87 -3.44
N LEU A 915 2.41 28.56 -3.65
CA LEU A 915 2.96 27.63 -2.66
C LEU A 915 4.40 28.01 -2.27
N MET A 916 5.25 28.32 -3.25
CA MET A 916 6.62 28.78 -3.00
C MET A 916 6.63 30.07 -2.16
N ARG A 917 5.73 31.03 -2.41
CA ARG A 917 5.59 32.22 -1.53
C ARG A 917 5.22 31.85 -0.09
N ALA A 918 4.35 30.86 0.09
CA ALA A 918 4.00 30.36 1.42
C ALA A 918 5.18 29.67 2.13
N PHE A 919 6.00 28.89 1.40
CA PHE A 919 7.26 28.34 1.91
C PHE A 919 8.25 29.43 2.31
N GLY A 920 8.34 30.50 1.53
CA GLY A 920 9.18 31.66 1.84
C GLY A 920 8.83 32.24 3.20
N LYS A 921 7.54 32.47 3.47
CA LYS A 921 7.04 32.97 4.77
C LYS A 921 7.44 32.07 5.96
N LEU A 922 7.43 30.75 5.79
CA LEU A 922 7.87 29.82 6.83
C LEU A 922 9.38 29.91 7.08
N LEU A 923 10.18 29.93 6.01
CA LEU A 923 11.64 30.06 6.10
C LEU A 923 12.05 31.39 6.74
N ASP A 924 11.39 32.50 6.36
CA ASP A 924 11.64 33.83 6.91
C ASP A 924 11.26 33.93 8.41
N SER A 925 10.41 33.02 8.89
CA SER A 925 10.07 32.86 10.31
C SER A 925 11.08 31.98 11.08
N GLY A 926 12.18 31.57 10.44
CA GLY A 926 13.23 30.75 11.04
C GLY A 926 12.96 29.24 11.03
N HIS A 927 11.99 28.77 10.25
CA HIS A 927 11.69 27.34 10.12
C HIS A 927 12.56 26.68 9.05
N SER A 928 12.62 25.35 9.08
CA SER A 928 13.34 24.52 8.08
C SER A 928 12.33 23.72 7.27
N LEU A 929 12.59 23.53 5.97
CA LEU A 929 11.70 22.80 5.06
C LEU A 929 12.43 21.64 4.40
N ILE A 930 11.86 20.44 4.51
CA ILE A 930 12.20 19.29 3.68
C ILE A 930 10.99 18.98 2.81
N VAL A 931 11.21 18.80 1.51
CA VAL A 931 10.15 18.53 0.56
C VAL A 931 10.53 17.32 -0.29
N ILE A 932 9.71 16.29 -0.31
CA ILE A 932 9.82 15.20 -1.29
C ILE A 932 9.17 15.71 -2.57
N GLU A 933 9.93 15.79 -3.66
CA GLU A 933 9.42 16.36 -4.90
C GLU A 933 9.99 15.74 -6.17
N HIS A 934 9.19 15.87 -7.22
CA HIS A 934 9.48 15.50 -8.59
C HIS A 934 9.33 16.69 -9.56
N ASN A 935 8.64 17.76 -9.14
CA ASN A 935 8.44 18.94 -9.96
C ASN A 935 9.75 19.75 -10.12
N LEU A 936 10.15 19.95 -11.37
CA LEU A 936 11.44 20.54 -11.71
C LEU A 936 11.55 22.03 -11.34
N ASP A 937 10.45 22.77 -11.27
CA ASP A 937 10.47 24.18 -10.84
C ASP A 937 10.83 24.30 -9.35
N VAL A 938 10.28 23.43 -8.50
CA VAL A 938 10.59 23.41 -7.06
C VAL A 938 12.00 22.87 -6.82
N ILE A 939 12.38 21.79 -7.50
CA ILE A 939 13.73 21.21 -7.39
C ILE A 939 14.80 22.23 -7.80
N ARG A 940 14.58 22.99 -8.88
CA ARG A 940 15.51 24.04 -9.31
C ARG A 940 15.60 25.19 -8.29
N ALA A 941 14.48 25.51 -7.64
CA ALA A 941 14.39 26.58 -6.64
C ALA A 941 14.96 26.18 -5.27
N ALA A 942 15.18 24.89 -5.00
CA ALA A 942 15.71 24.40 -3.74
C ALA A 942 17.11 24.95 -3.44
N ASP A 943 17.38 25.12 -2.14
CA ASP A 943 18.70 25.54 -1.66
C ASP A 943 19.66 24.34 -1.60
N TRP A 944 19.13 23.14 -1.36
CA TRP A 944 19.87 21.90 -1.28
C TRP A 944 19.03 20.73 -1.78
N LEU A 945 19.67 19.78 -2.44
CA LEU A 945 19.08 18.56 -2.97
C LEU A 945 19.71 17.33 -2.32
N ILE A 946 18.89 16.31 -2.08
CA ILE A 946 19.28 14.96 -1.70
C ILE A 946 18.68 14.03 -2.75
N ASP A 947 19.50 13.46 -3.63
CA ASP A 947 19.04 12.59 -4.72
C ASP A 947 19.26 11.12 -4.37
N LEU A 948 18.18 10.34 -4.32
CA LEU A 948 18.17 8.92 -4.00
C LEU A 948 17.97 8.06 -5.26
N GLY A 949 18.71 6.96 -5.36
CA GLY A 949 18.64 6.09 -6.52
C GLY A 949 19.73 5.01 -6.49
N PRO A 950 20.36 4.68 -7.64
CA PRO A 950 20.11 5.22 -8.98
C PRO A 950 18.76 4.76 -9.59
N GLU A 951 18.21 3.65 -9.13
CA GLU A 951 16.91 3.12 -9.58
C GLU A 951 15.92 2.98 -8.41
N GLY A 952 14.75 2.38 -8.67
CA GLY A 952 13.76 2.03 -7.64
C GLY A 952 13.92 0.59 -7.15
N GLY A 953 13.34 0.28 -5.99
CA GLY A 953 13.36 -1.07 -5.42
C GLY A 953 14.76 -1.51 -4.98
N ASP A 954 15.13 -2.76 -5.27
CA ASP A 954 16.41 -3.35 -4.86
C ASP A 954 17.64 -2.66 -5.49
N ALA A 955 17.47 -2.03 -6.64
CA ALA A 955 18.53 -1.29 -7.34
C ALA A 955 18.61 0.19 -6.88
N GLY A 956 17.78 0.57 -5.90
CA GLY A 956 17.73 1.90 -5.30
C GLY A 956 18.26 1.93 -3.88
N GLY A 957 17.86 2.98 -3.15
CA GLY A 957 18.16 3.13 -1.74
C GLY A 957 19.60 3.57 -1.44
N GLN A 958 20.31 4.11 -2.43
CA GLN A 958 21.61 4.73 -2.24
C GLN A 958 21.49 6.26 -2.37
N LEU A 959 22.39 6.99 -1.71
CA LEU A 959 22.56 8.41 -1.96
C LEU A 959 23.38 8.59 -3.25
N VAL A 960 22.75 9.04 -4.33
CA VAL A 960 23.43 9.27 -5.61
C VAL A 960 24.29 10.53 -5.53
N CYS A 961 23.70 11.62 -5.04
CA CYS A 961 24.44 12.84 -4.73
C CYS A 961 23.63 13.72 -3.77
N ALA A 962 24.30 14.65 -3.10
CA ALA A 962 23.69 15.71 -2.33
C ALA A 962 24.48 17.01 -2.53
N GLY A 963 23.80 18.14 -2.68
CA GLY A 963 24.44 19.39 -3.06
C GLY A 963 23.44 20.47 -3.44
N THR A 964 23.93 21.56 -4.02
CA THR A 964 23.05 22.53 -4.68
C THR A 964 22.45 21.93 -5.96
N PRO A 965 21.38 22.52 -6.53
CA PRO A 965 20.87 22.09 -7.84
C PRO A 965 21.94 22.07 -8.95
N ASP A 966 22.94 22.95 -8.87
CA ASP A 966 24.03 23.02 -9.83
C ASP A 966 25.06 21.88 -9.65
N ASP A 967 25.22 21.37 -8.42
CA ASP A 967 26.05 20.18 -8.15
C ASP A 967 25.35 18.90 -8.63
N VAL A 968 24.04 18.78 -8.41
CA VAL A 968 23.25 17.63 -8.89
C VAL A 968 23.22 17.58 -10.42
N LYS A 969 23.10 18.72 -11.10
CA LYS A 969 23.22 18.81 -12.57
C LYS A 969 24.56 18.32 -13.10
N ARG A 970 25.64 18.40 -12.32
CA ARG A 970 26.98 17.88 -12.70
C ARG A 970 27.15 16.39 -12.43
N CYS A 971 26.25 15.77 -11.66
CA CYS A 971 26.33 14.35 -11.35
C CYS A 971 25.75 13.50 -12.50
N ALA A 972 26.62 12.81 -13.25
CA ALA A 972 26.21 12.00 -14.40
C ALA A 972 25.30 10.80 -14.06
N GLN A 973 25.33 10.33 -12.80
CA GLN A 973 24.49 9.24 -12.33
C GLN A 973 23.09 9.70 -11.87
N SER A 974 22.88 11.01 -11.71
CA SER A 974 21.61 11.57 -11.27
C SER A 974 20.62 11.71 -12.42
N HIS A 975 19.54 10.93 -12.37
CA HIS A 975 18.40 11.11 -13.29
C HIS A 975 17.73 12.47 -13.09
N THR A 976 17.73 13.00 -11.86
CA THR A 976 17.21 14.34 -11.56
C THR A 976 18.09 15.42 -12.18
N GLY A 977 19.41 15.30 -12.11
CA GLY A 977 20.36 16.20 -12.78
C GLY A 977 20.17 16.24 -14.29
N ALA A 978 20.02 15.07 -14.92
CA ALA A 978 19.72 14.97 -16.35
C ALA A 978 18.39 15.63 -16.73
N ALA A 979 17.34 15.43 -15.93
CA ALA A 979 16.03 16.05 -16.14
C ALA A 979 16.08 17.58 -15.99
N LEU A 980 16.82 18.11 -15.01
CA LEU A 980 17.01 19.55 -14.84
C LEU A 980 17.68 20.20 -16.06
N LEU A 981 18.72 19.56 -16.62
CA LEU A 981 19.40 20.03 -17.83
C LEU A 981 18.46 20.03 -19.05
N GLN A 982 17.67 18.96 -19.22
CA GLN A 982 16.71 18.86 -20.30
C GLN A 982 15.62 19.94 -20.18
N TYR A 983 15.09 20.15 -18.98
CA TYR A 983 14.07 21.15 -18.72
C TYR A 983 14.54 22.58 -19.00
N GLU A 984 15.77 22.92 -18.58
CA GLU A 984 16.39 24.21 -18.90
C GLU A 984 16.48 24.42 -20.42
N SER A 985 16.84 23.38 -21.19
CA SER A 985 16.90 23.49 -22.66
C SER A 985 15.53 23.65 -23.34
N GLN A 986 14.45 23.16 -22.73
CA GLN A 986 13.10 23.16 -23.32
C GLN A 986 12.34 24.48 -23.11
N ILE A 987 12.67 25.22 -22.05
CA ILE A 987 11.97 26.44 -21.62
C ILE A 987 12.73 27.73 -21.99
N GLY A 988 13.95 27.60 -22.53
CA GLY A 988 14.75 28.71 -23.06
C GLY A 988 15.85 29.15 -22.10
#